data_AF-A0A8B6DI27-F1
#
_entry.id   AF-A0A8B6DI27-F1
#
_cell.length_a   1.000
_cell.length_b   1.000
_cell.length_c   1.000
_cell.angle_alpha   90.00
_cell.angle_beta   90.00
_cell.angle_gamma   90.00
#
_symmetry.space_group_name_H-M   'P 1'
#
loop_
_entity.id
_entity.type
_entity.pdbx_description
1 polymer ?
#
loop_
_entity_poly.entity_id
_entity_poly.type
_entity_poly.pdbx_seq_one_letter_code
_entity_poly.pdbx_strand_id
1 'polypeptide(L)'
;MGKNTVDQKIRDISESILTKLTQLNRDDFQDLVALGTFSSYENRVFLAGPCNIGKSSLASILIDEAIPKTWYSTDGLVIHFGRNGIDLQHRKMIPLKKGSGDILTKLLLGNPELKEQQRRSVESQIEQNVDQNIDKVPSDPKSNLTTNESKLNPYNMDNLQSKQQRQKNKAAPEMTSSDRQQQIPIQTSQKTLKGIQEQPSHTAHSIQDDLMEKIKEGTDIMKIAPSDLVDFGGQRSFDMTHQLFIQHRGTFILMFDGRLGLYTELEEYSQGDVTAASILVHWINSILTYCTKSVDKMPRIVFAATHSDSFSEDEKNKLVVIFQEELTKMFSSHKLHEHILYDKVFFINATDEADEEIGRLKDKLVDIAFQQSTWGQQMPIVWVPLDLQISDMRTDGVKFITKEKLLEMNKNNKEFALSEQRVEDFLLVQHSIGKLLYFNEPALRDFIVIQPSAMVNILRAFITDRMFWPENGPIRDILENLSSTGVLTKTDLFTLWLQPAFKDILMNDRKQDYVVQVLLHLDILVEPKHYAGKDFAADSYLVPCIVASKFPPTMQNAATDDRTICIAYHLKETVVPSALSFKLIGAAISIWPLKLVDARYCLYYQAAVMDTDTRNELQIHVKGQRIVAYLVNDMSKHLISPDLATTIQECLTLALGRILKFYGHCFGRENHHVTSDLFEIEVGEVCKGETCLIPLSDAKTKAHWRCKNGKIHNTKFPLNWVVDKNKKQCDSNCKGLETEAQLLTPDDQHFVQLARTIGIGDFYNFFIELGMEKADYDNLNFRYFSNPMDFMLMGLFEWRDKTESDQLTATFGKLQKALTAIERQHYLCQIHREDHTLVEKAHSRLQDVPSDDVIDALTDKNLIGDCVVHLGVELCLSIGDIKKTLYNFPRDLNGQVHDLLTKWKNCNEIKMVKPTIYRLMVALQHIKAAKGLSFVKKTYGVE
;
A
#
# COMPACT_ATOMS: atom_id res chain seq x y z
N MET A 1 -28.69 5.65 -26.66
CA MET A 1 -28.25 4.37 -26.06
C MET A 1 -26.75 4.19 -26.27
N GLY A 2 -25.90 4.89 -25.49
CA GLY A 2 -24.45 4.90 -25.79
C GLY A 2 -23.50 5.36 -24.68
N LYS A 3 -23.97 5.49 -23.42
CA LYS A 3 -23.10 5.81 -22.27
C LYS A 3 -22.89 4.63 -21.30
N ASN A 4 -23.62 3.51 -21.47
CA ASN A 4 -23.50 2.32 -20.60
C ASN A 4 -22.49 1.27 -21.12
N THR A 5 -21.53 1.64 -21.97
CA THR A 5 -20.58 0.70 -22.59
C THR A 5 -19.11 0.99 -22.32
N VAL A 6 -18.78 2.13 -21.72
CA VAL A 6 -17.40 2.47 -21.30
C VAL A 6 -17.23 2.20 -19.80
N ASP A 7 -18.12 2.74 -18.95
CA ASP A 7 -18.14 2.43 -17.51
C ASP A 7 -18.41 0.95 -17.21
N GLN A 8 -19.12 0.25 -18.10
CA GLN A 8 -19.34 -1.20 -17.98
C GLN A 8 -18.04 -1.96 -18.30
N LYS A 9 -17.37 -1.63 -19.41
CA LYS A 9 -16.09 -2.25 -19.79
C LYS A 9 -14.94 -1.98 -18.79
N ILE A 10 -14.98 -0.87 -18.07
CA ILE A 10 -13.97 -0.58 -17.03
C ILE A 10 -14.28 -1.35 -15.72
N ARG A 11 -15.55 -1.67 -15.43
CA ARG A 11 -15.92 -2.57 -14.32
C ARG A 11 -15.53 -4.02 -14.64
N ASP A 12 -15.92 -4.51 -15.82
CA ASP A 12 -15.79 -5.92 -16.21
C ASP A 12 -14.33 -6.41 -16.32
N ILE A 13 -13.34 -5.51 -16.47
CA ILE A 13 -11.93 -5.88 -16.70
C ILE A 13 -11.13 -6.01 -15.38
N SER A 14 -11.39 -5.16 -14.37
CA SER A 14 -10.73 -5.27 -13.07
C SER A 14 -11.31 -6.41 -12.21
N GLU A 15 -12.61 -6.71 -12.37
CA GLU A 15 -13.30 -7.76 -11.58
C GLU A 15 -13.03 -9.20 -12.08
N SER A 16 -12.35 -9.38 -13.20
CA SER A 16 -12.08 -10.70 -13.83
C SER A 16 -10.89 -11.46 -13.22
N ILE A 17 -9.79 -10.76 -12.89
CA ILE A 17 -8.48 -11.39 -12.71
C ILE A 17 -8.32 -12.09 -11.36
N LEU A 18 -8.59 -11.40 -10.24
CA LEU A 18 -8.50 -12.02 -8.90
C LEU A 18 -9.61 -13.04 -8.63
N THR A 19 -10.75 -12.87 -9.30
CA THR A 19 -11.91 -13.78 -9.25
C THR A 19 -11.56 -15.11 -9.89
N LYS A 20 -10.92 -15.10 -11.07
CA LYS A 20 -10.31 -16.30 -11.65
C LYS A 20 -9.24 -16.89 -10.74
N LEU A 21 -8.20 -16.12 -10.38
CA LEU A 21 -7.02 -16.59 -9.61
C LEU A 21 -7.31 -17.43 -8.36
N THR A 22 -8.44 -17.18 -7.69
CA THR A 22 -8.83 -17.86 -6.45
C THR A 22 -9.91 -18.93 -6.63
N GLN A 23 -10.38 -19.14 -7.85
CA GLN A 23 -11.35 -20.16 -8.25
C GLN A 23 -10.95 -20.86 -9.57
N LEU A 24 -9.65 -20.94 -9.89
CA LEU A 24 -9.14 -21.77 -11.00
C LEU A 24 -9.35 -23.26 -10.69
N ASN A 25 -10.61 -23.66 -10.78
CA ASN A 25 -11.08 -25.02 -10.74
C ASN A 25 -10.67 -25.72 -12.03
N ARG A 26 -10.69 -27.05 -12.00
CA ARG A 26 -10.48 -27.91 -13.17
C ARG A 26 -11.43 -27.57 -14.34
N ASP A 27 -12.54 -26.89 -14.04
CA ASP A 27 -13.59 -26.51 -14.98
C ASP A 27 -13.24 -25.29 -15.87
N ASP A 28 -12.32 -24.41 -15.45
CA ASP A 28 -11.95 -23.21 -16.24
C ASP A 28 -11.04 -23.53 -17.45
N PHE A 29 -10.45 -24.73 -17.43
CA PHE A 29 -9.46 -25.20 -18.41
C PHE A 29 -9.76 -26.60 -18.95
N GLN A 30 -11.04 -27.00 -19.02
CA GLN A 30 -11.44 -28.34 -19.50
C GLN A 30 -10.87 -28.66 -20.89
N ASP A 31 -10.72 -27.65 -21.76
CA ASP A 31 -10.06 -27.74 -23.07
C ASP A 31 -8.58 -28.10 -22.96
N LEU A 32 -7.83 -27.47 -22.04
CA LEU A 32 -6.41 -27.76 -21.84
C LEU A 32 -6.18 -29.07 -21.07
N VAL A 33 -7.07 -29.38 -20.12
CA VAL A 33 -7.10 -30.63 -19.35
C VAL A 33 -7.40 -31.83 -20.26
N ALA A 34 -8.24 -31.65 -21.29
CA ALA A 34 -8.53 -32.69 -22.28
C ALA A 34 -7.33 -33.05 -23.17
N LEU A 35 -6.31 -32.18 -23.26
CA LEU A 35 -5.04 -32.46 -23.95
C LEU A 35 -4.06 -33.28 -23.08
N GLY A 36 -4.43 -33.59 -21.84
CA GLY A 36 -3.64 -34.35 -20.88
C GLY A 36 -3.31 -33.54 -19.62
N THR A 37 -3.06 -34.23 -18.51
CA THR A 37 -2.70 -33.61 -17.23
C THR A 37 -1.50 -34.28 -16.58
N PHE A 38 -0.83 -33.53 -15.71
CA PHE A 38 0.14 -34.04 -14.75
C PHE A 38 -0.32 -33.73 -13.32
N SER A 39 0.18 -34.50 -12.35
CA SER A 39 -0.11 -34.28 -10.92
C SER A 39 0.87 -33.25 -10.36
N SER A 40 0.36 -32.13 -9.86
CA SER A 40 1.15 -31.06 -9.25
C SER A 40 1.23 -31.22 -7.72
N TYR A 41 2.45 -31.13 -7.17
CA TYR A 41 2.73 -31.27 -5.74
C TYR A 41 3.57 -30.09 -5.26
N GLU A 42 2.93 -28.94 -5.09
CA GLU A 42 3.61 -27.71 -4.64
C GLU A 42 3.39 -27.53 -3.13
N ASN A 43 4.47 -27.43 -2.35
CA ASN A 43 4.40 -27.04 -0.94
C ASN A 43 5.23 -25.77 -0.68
N ARG A 44 4.82 -24.98 0.32
CA ARG A 44 5.62 -23.86 0.82
C ARG A 44 5.50 -23.73 2.33
N VAL A 45 6.64 -23.55 2.99
CA VAL A 45 6.76 -23.41 4.44
C VAL A 45 7.29 -22.01 4.77
N PHE A 46 6.56 -21.29 5.62
CA PHE A 46 6.84 -19.92 6.02
C PHE A 46 7.32 -19.90 7.48
N LEU A 47 8.48 -19.32 7.75
CA LEU A 47 9.02 -19.10 9.10
C LEU A 47 8.78 -17.65 9.49
N ALA A 48 8.05 -17.42 10.59
CA ALA A 48 7.67 -16.08 11.02
C ALA A 48 7.67 -15.97 12.55
N GLY A 49 7.90 -14.76 13.07
CA GLY A 49 8.01 -14.51 14.51
C GLY A 49 8.88 -13.27 14.80
N PRO A 50 9.19 -12.99 16.08
CA PRO A 50 10.13 -11.93 16.47
C PRO A 50 11.52 -12.06 15.82
N CYS A 51 12.30 -10.98 15.84
CA CYS A 51 13.71 -10.99 15.43
C CYS A 51 14.56 -11.94 16.30
N ASN A 52 15.75 -12.30 15.83
CA ASN A 52 16.83 -13.03 16.56
C ASN A 52 16.50 -14.40 17.22
N ILE A 53 15.27 -14.91 17.19
CA ILE A 53 14.87 -16.19 17.82
C ILE A 53 15.39 -17.48 17.14
N GLY A 54 16.26 -17.40 16.13
CA GLY A 54 16.80 -18.59 15.43
C GLY A 54 16.01 -19.09 14.21
N LYS A 55 15.12 -18.28 13.61
CA LYS A 55 14.33 -18.64 12.40
C LYS A 55 15.22 -19.05 11.23
N SER A 56 16.24 -18.25 10.93
CA SER A 56 17.20 -18.49 9.85
C SER A 56 18.09 -19.71 10.12
N SER A 57 18.37 -20.00 11.39
CA SER A 57 19.08 -21.22 11.80
C SER A 57 18.24 -22.47 11.55
N LEU A 58 16.95 -22.44 11.90
CA LEU A 58 16.00 -23.50 11.52
C LEU A 58 15.90 -23.63 10.00
N ALA A 59 15.84 -22.52 9.25
CA ALA A 59 15.83 -22.55 7.77
C ALA A 59 17.06 -23.31 7.22
N SER A 60 18.25 -23.02 7.76
CA SER A 60 19.51 -23.72 7.48
C SER A 60 19.42 -25.24 7.74
N ILE A 61 18.90 -25.66 8.90
CA ILE A 61 18.72 -27.07 9.28
C ILE A 61 17.68 -27.80 8.39
N LEU A 62 16.68 -27.07 7.88
CA LEU A 62 15.68 -27.62 6.97
C LEU A 62 16.21 -27.80 5.52
N ILE A 63 17.27 -27.10 5.13
CA ILE A 63 17.88 -27.18 3.77
C ILE A 63 19.27 -27.82 3.75
N ASP A 64 19.79 -28.30 4.88
CA ASP A 64 21.14 -28.88 5.02
C ASP A 64 22.26 -27.91 4.57
N GLU A 65 22.12 -26.63 4.95
CA GLU A 65 23.16 -25.60 4.78
C GLU A 65 23.69 -25.12 6.14
N ALA A 66 25.01 -25.15 6.31
CA ALA A 66 25.68 -24.79 7.56
C ALA A 66 25.23 -23.42 8.11
N ILE A 67 24.85 -23.39 9.39
CA ILE A 67 24.39 -22.19 10.10
C ILE A 67 25.49 -21.10 10.08
N PRO A 68 25.27 -19.93 9.46
CA PRO A 68 26.32 -18.93 9.31
C PRO A 68 26.68 -18.26 10.65
N LYS A 69 27.91 -18.48 11.13
CA LYS A 69 28.43 -17.96 12.41
C LYS A 69 28.44 -16.43 12.58
N THR A 70 28.13 -15.68 11.52
CA THR A 70 28.10 -14.20 11.50
C THR A 70 26.71 -13.63 11.24
N TRP A 71 25.67 -14.47 11.15
CA TRP A 71 24.28 -14.00 10.99
C TRP A 71 23.63 -13.75 12.34
N TYR A 72 23.33 -12.48 12.61
CA TYR A 72 22.55 -12.07 13.77
C TYR A 72 21.04 -12.03 13.44
N SER A 73 20.65 -11.58 12.24
CA SER A 73 19.25 -11.56 11.78
C SER A 73 19.15 -11.55 10.26
N THR A 74 18.05 -12.08 9.73
CA THR A 74 17.60 -11.84 8.35
C THR A 74 17.16 -10.38 8.17
N ASP A 75 17.65 -9.76 7.10
CA ASP A 75 17.12 -8.49 6.57
C ASP A 75 15.86 -8.78 5.75
N GLY A 76 14.67 -8.37 6.18
CA GLY A 76 13.44 -8.52 5.38
C GLY A 76 12.93 -9.94 5.16
N LEU A 77 13.28 -10.57 4.04
CA LEU A 77 12.77 -11.89 3.63
C LEU A 77 13.83 -12.70 2.87
N VAL A 78 13.95 -14.01 3.11
CA VAL A 78 14.74 -14.92 2.27
C VAL A 78 13.84 -16.02 1.71
N ILE A 79 13.93 -16.28 0.41
CA ILE A 79 13.22 -17.39 -0.26
C ILE A 79 14.24 -18.42 -0.73
N HIS A 80 14.19 -19.62 -0.17
CA HIS A 80 15.06 -20.75 -0.50
C HIS A 80 14.40 -21.63 -1.58
N PHE A 81 14.25 -21.06 -2.77
CA PHE A 81 13.66 -21.75 -3.93
C PHE A 81 14.36 -23.07 -4.24
N GLY A 82 13.59 -24.16 -4.29
CA GLY A 82 14.06 -25.48 -4.74
C GLY A 82 15.20 -26.08 -3.91
N ARG A 83 15.33 -25.71 -2.63
CA ARG A 83 16.38 -26.22 -1.71
C ARG A 83 15.92 -27.30 -0.74
N ASN A 84 14.64 -27.63 -0.81
CA ASN A 84 14.01 -28.64 0.02
C ASN A 84 12.86 -29.26 -0.79
N GLY A 85 12.54 -30.51 -0.50
CA GLY A 85 11.48 -31.26 -1.15
C GLY A 85 10.92 -32.35 -0.25
N ILE A 86 9.87 -33.03 -0.72
CA ILE A 86 9.22 -34.13 0.00
C ILE A 86 9.31 -35.38 -0.86
N ASP A 87 10.03 -36.40 -0.41
CA ASP A 87 10.01 -37.73 -1.04
C ASP A 87 8.60 -38.31 -0.90
N LEU A 88 7.92 -38.50 -2.03
CA LEU A 88 6.53 -38.93 -2.11
C LEU A 88 6.35 -40.42 -1.80
N GLN A 89 7.42 -41.23 -1.91
CA GLN A 89 7.40 -42.66 -1.60
C GLN A 89 7.64 -42.90 -0.11
N HIS A 90 8.67 -42.26 0.44
CA HIS A 90 9.08 -42.42 1.84
C HIS A 90 8.35 -41.49 2.81
N ARG A 91 7.61 -40.49 2.28
CA ARG A 91 6.96 -39.41 3.05
C ARG A 91 7.93 -38.70 4.00
N LYS A 92 9.07 -38.26 3.48
CA LYS A 92 10.09 -37.54 4.25
C LYS A 92 10.51 -36.26 3.55
N MET A 93 10.73 -35.22 4.36
CA MET A 93 11.33 -33.97 3.91
C MET A 93 12.83 -34.18 3.66
N ILE A 94 13.36 -33.72 2.53
CA ILE A 94 14.74 -33.93 2.09
C ILE A 94 15.38 -32.64 1.54
N PRO A 95 16.64 -32.33 1.91
CA PRO A 95 17.36 -31.16 1.42
C PRO A 95 17.81 -31.34 -0.04
N LEU A 96 17.99 -30.23 -0.76
CA LEU A 96 18.36 -30.20 -2.18
C LEU A 96 19.48 -29.19 -2.48
N LYS A 97 20.50 -29.64 -3.22
CA LYS A 97 21.77 -28.94 -3.39
C LYS A 97 21.69 -27.65 -4.20
N LYS A 98 22.52 -26.67 -3.84
CA LYS A 98 22.66 -25.40 -4.57
C LYS A 98 23.11 -25.65 -6.02
N GLY A 99 22.39 -25.07 -6.98
CA GLY A 99 22.68 -25.24 -8.41
C GLY A 99 22.04 -26.47 -9.06
N SER A 100 21.19 -27.24 -8.36
CA SER A 100 20.21 -28.07 -9.05
C SER A 100 19.15 -27.17 -9.71
N GLY A 101 19.39 -26.79 -10.96
CA GLY A 101 18.32 -26.33 -11.87
C GLY A 101 17.16 -27.34 -11.89
N ASP A 102 15.95 -26.87 -12.20
CA ASP A 102 14.69 -27.28 -11.57
C ASP A 102 14.57 -28.75 -11.16
N ILE A 103 14.05 -28.92 -9.94
CA ILE A 103 13.42 -30.12 -9.40
C ILE A 103 12.54 -30.78 -10.47
N LEU A 104 11.70 -30.01 -11.16
CA LEU A 104 10.84 -30.52 -12.23
C LEU A 104 11.65 -31.17 -13.35
N THR A 105 12.63 -30.47 -13.93
CA THR A 105 13.48 -30.96 -15.02
C THR A 105 14.29 -32.20 -14.60
N LYS A 106 14.89 -32.22 -13.41
CA LYS A 106 15.80 -33.32 -13.00
C LYS A 106 15.10 -34.55 -12.43
N LEU A 107 13.88 -34.42 -11.90
CA LEU A 107 13.11 -35.55 -11.37
C LEU A 107 12.33 -36.27 -12.45
N LEU A 108 11.77 -35.51 -13.40
CA LEU A 108 11.12 -36.06 -14.58
C LEU A 108 12.12 -36.79 -15.50
N LEU A 109 13.40 -36.40 -15.51
CA LEU A 109 14.44 -37.05 -16.31
C LEU A 109 15.27 -38.11 -15.57
N GLY A 110 15.00 -38.37 -14.29
CA GLY A 110 15.57 -39.49 -13.54
C GLY A 110 17.10 -39.51 -13.38
N ASN A 111 17.72 -38.40 -12.92
CA ASN A 111 19.17 -38.29 -12.77
C ASN A 111 19.80 -39.37 -11.83
N PRO A 112 20.83 -40.14 -12.25
CA PRO A 112 21.49 -41.15 -11.41
C PRO A 112 22.14 -40.61 -10.11
N GLU A 113 22.52 -39.33 -10.03
CA GLU A 113 23.11 -38.76 -8.81
C GLU A 113 22.15 -38.76 -7.61
N LEU A 114 20.83 -38.71 -7.84
CA LEU A 114 19.82 -38.82 -6.79
C LEU A 114 19.72 -40.26 -6.24
N LYS A 115 19.91 -41.27 -7.10
CA LYS A 115 19.96 -42.68 -6.67
C LYS A 115 21.18 -42.95 -5.77
N GLU A 116 22.30 -42.30 -6.08
CA GLU A 116 23.54 -42.37 -5.29
C GLU A 116 23.38 -41.69 -3.91
N GLN A 117 22.67 -40.57 -3.83
CA GLN A 117 22.37 -39.90 -2.55
C GLN A 117 21.35 -40.69 -1.70
N GLN A 118 20.32 -41.26 -2.33
CA GLN A 118 19.38 -42.18 -1.66
C GLN A 118 20.09 -43.44 -1.14
N ARG A 119 21.05 -44.01 -1.88
CA ARG A 119 21.88 -45.12 -1.39
C ARG A 119 22.66 -44.72 -0.14
N ARG A 120 23.38 -43.60 -0.17
CA ARG A 120 24.20 -43.16 0.97
C ARG A 120 23.39 -42.84 2.23
N SER A 121 22.18 -42.30 2.10
CA SER A 121 21.32 -42.04 3.27
C SER A 121 20.72 -43.32 3.87
N VAL A 122 20.51 -44.36 3.05
CA VAL A 122 20.07 -45.69 3.52
C VAL A 122 21.24 -46.49 4.07
N GLU A 123 22.43 -46.41 3.45
CA GLU A 123 23.66 -47.04 3.92
C GLU A 123 24.07 -46.52 5.30
N SER A 124 24.03 -45.19 5.54
CA SER A 124 24.32 -44.63 6.87
C SER A 124 23.31 -45.05 7.95
N GLN A 125 22.04 -45.26 7.59
CA GLN A 125 21.03 -45.81 8.50
C GLN A 125 21.21 -47.32 8.75
N ILE A 126 21.81 -48.05 7.81
CA ILE A 126 22.13 -49.48 7.98
C ILE A 126 23.37 -49.64 8.87
N GLU A 127 24.43 -48.86 8.65
CA GLU A 127 25.65 -48.90 9.46
C GLU A 127 25.36 -48.60 10.95
N GLN A 128 24.53 -47.59 11.25
CA GLN A 128 24.09 -47.29 12.62
C GLN A 128 23.28 -48.41 13.30
N ASN A 129 22.66 -49.32 12.53
CA ASN A 129 21.95 -50.48 13.06
C ASN A 129 22.83 -51.73 13.22
N VAL A 130 24.01 -51.77 12.59
CA VAL A 130 24.96 -52.89 12.71
C VAL A 130 25.84 -52.75 13.96
N ASP A 131 26.24 -51.52 14.31
CA ASP A 131 27.11 -51.27 15.48
C ASP A 131 26.45 -51.48 16.86
N GLN A 132 25.14 -51.74 16.93
CA GLN A 132 24.44 -52.01 18.20
C GLN A 132 24.44 -53.49 18.63
N ASN A 133 25.12 -54.40 17.91
CA ASN A 133 25.04 -55.84 18.17
C ASN A 133 26.40 -56.59 18.24
N ILE A 134 27.47 -55.95 18.72
CA ILE A 134 28.73 -56.66 19.09
C ILE A 134 29.17 -56.38 20.54
N ASP A 135 28.61 -57.21 21.42
CA ASP A 135 29.20 -57.88 22.58
C ASP A 135 29.80 -57.16 23.82
N LYS A 136 29.83 -57.97 24.90
CA LYS A 136 30.11 -57.62 26.30
C LYS A 136 31.55 -57.99 26.70
N VAL A 137 32.29 -57.04 27.33
CA VAL A 137 33.02 -57.11 28.66
C VAL A 137 33.91 -58.36 28.99
N PRO A 138 35.09 -58.32 29.69
CA PRO A 138 35.97 -57.23 30.23
C PRO A 138 37.53 -57.35 30.06
N SER A 139 38.25 -56.33 30.57
CA SER A 139 39.55 -56.33 31.32
C SER A 139 40.95 -56.42 30.64
N ASP A 140 41.66 -55.26 30.64
CA ASP A 140 42.98 -54.91 31.27
C ASP A 140 44.20 -55.88 31.34
N PRO A 141 45.47 -55.39 31.53
CA PRO A 141 46.10 -54.08 31.18
C PRO A 141 47.59 -54.17 30.69
N LYS A 142 48.26 -53.00 30.52
CA LYS A 142 49.74 -52.74 30.34
C LYS A 142 50.32 -52.97 28.91
N SER A 143 51.34 -52.24 28.40
CA SER A 143 52.21 -51.13 28.92
C SER A 143 53.02 -50.42 27.80
N ASN A 144 53.46 -49.17 28.06
CA ASN A 144 54.74 -48.55 27.60
C ASN A 144 54.89 -48.21 26.07
N LEU A 145 55.65 -47.18 25.62
CA LEU A 145 56.62 -46.23 26.23
C LEU A 145 56.86 -45.02 25.27
N THR A 146 56.95 -43.76 25.79
CA THR A 146 57.77 -42.59 25.30
C THR A 146 57.68 -42.09 23.83
N THR A 147 57.89 -40.83 23.39
CA THR A 147 58.24 -39.46 23.89
C THR A 147 58.00 -38.51 22.69
N ASN A 148 57.82 -37.18 22.72
CA ASN A 148 57.82 -36.06 23.71
C ASN A 148 56.51 -35.24 23.46
N GLU A 149 56.03 -34.24 24.22
CA GLU A 149 56.58 -33.15 25.05
C GLU A 149 57.19 -31.92 24.32
N SER A 150 56.91 -30.66 24.69
CA SER A 150 55.79 -30.10 25.48
C SER A 150 55.68 -28.55 25.35
N LYS A 151 54.47 -28.01 25.59
CA LYS A 151 54.12 -26.73 26.28
C LYS A 151 54.94 -25.44 26.01
N LEU A 152 54.24 -24.33 25.74
CA LEU A 152 53.99 -23.27 26.76
C LEU A 152 53.08 -22.12 26.26
N ASN A 153 52.29 -21.60 27.19
CA ASN A 153 51.43 -20.39 27.16
C ASN A 153 52.06 -19.39 28.19
N PRO A 154 51.50 -18.20 28.54
CA PRO A 154 50.68 -17.20 27.84
C PRO A 154 51.06 -15.70 28.15
N TYR A 155 50.34 -14.72 27.55
CA TYR A 155 50.26 -13.26 27.90
C TYR A 155 51.58 -12.43 27.75
N ASN A 156 51.61 -11.09 27.61
CA ASN A 156 50.60 -10.03 27.87
C ASN A 156 50.74 -8.78 26.94
N MET A 157 49.93 -7.74 27.20
CA MET A 157 49.67 -6.50 26.41
C MET A 157 50.82 -5.46 26.17
N ASP A 158 50.48 -4.50 25.27
CA ASP A 158 50.80 -3.06 25.24
C ASP A 158 51.80 -2.44 24.21
N ASN A 159 51.20 -1.94 23.11
CA ASN A 159 51.15 -0.53 22.68
C ASN A 159 52.32 0.28 22.03
N LEU A 160 51.86 1.13 21.09
CA LEU A 160 52.39 2.42 20.59
C LEU A 160 53.55 2.56 19.54
N GLN A 161 53.17 3.25 18.45
CA GLN A 161 53.89 4.36 17.76
C GLN A 161 55.05 4.11 16.76
N SER A 162 54.68 4.15 15.47
CA SER A 162 55.11 5.15 14.46
C SER A 162 56.59 5.56 14.28
N LYS A 163 57.09 5.49 13.04
CA LYS A 163 57.22 6.69 12.16
C LYS A 163 57.71 6.39 10.74
N GLN A 164 57.23 7.21 9.80
CA GLN A 164 57.66 7.28 8.39
C GLN A 164 58.98 8.05 8.23
N GLN A 165 59.69 7.82 7.12
CA GLN A 165 60.40 8.81 6.26
C GLN A 165 61.14 8.06 5.12
N ARG A 166 61.41 8.55 3.89
CA ARG A 166 60.95 9.71 3.07
C ARG A 166 61.61 9.54 1.66
N GLN A 167 60.95 9.77 0.52
CA GLN A 167 61.12 10.88 -0.48
C GLN A 167 60.49 10.35 -1.81
N LYS A 168 59.63 10.99 -2.62
CA LYS A 168 59.48 12.38 -3.18
C LYS A 168 60.50 12.70 -4.30
N ASN A 169 60.18 13.32 -5.46
CA ASN A 169 58.98 14.11 -5.85
C ASN A 169 58.90 14.50 -7.36
N LYS A 170 57.72 15.04 -7.80
CA LYS A 170 57.45 16.02 -8.93
C LYS A 170 57.46 15.53 -10.41
N ALA A 171 56.68 16.08 -11.36
CA ALA A 171 55.61 17.11 -11.40
C ALA A 171 54.66 16.96 -12.65
N ALA A 172 53.63 17.80 -12.79
CA ALA A 172 52.72 18.00 -13.95
C ALA A 172 52.90 19.44 -14.53
N PRO A 173 52.18 19.95 -15.58
CA PRO A 173 51.01 19.45 -16.33
C PRO A 173 51.04 19.68 -17.88
N GLU A 174 49.90 19.44 -18.59
CA GLU A 174 49.31 20.18 -19.76
C GLU A 174 48.52 19.30 -20.78
N MET A 175 47.96 19.91 -21.84
CA MET A 175 46.66 19.58 -22.46
C MET A 175 46.70 18.87 -23.85
N THR A 176 45.49 18.52 -24.32
CA THR A 176 44.98 18.49 -25.72
C THR A 176 45.16 17.27 -26.67
N SER A 177 44.06 17.06 -27.43
CA SER A 177 43.92 16.56 -28.82
C SER A 177 44.19 15.08 -29.20
N SER A 178 43.07 14.42 -29.58
CA SER A 178 42.81 13.62 -30.79
C SER A 178 43.85 12.71 -31.47
N ASP A 179 43.31 11.55 -31.89
CA ASP A 179 43.48 10.84 -33.17
C ASP A 179 44.37 9.58 -33.31
N ARG A 180 43.71 8.57 -33.90
CA ARG A 180 44.14 7.43 -34.73
C ARG A 180 45.42 6.61 -34.45
N GLN A 181 45.13 5.32 -34.23
CA GLN A 181 45.73 4.15 -34.93
C GLN A 181 47.26 4.06 -35.10
N GLN A 182 47.85 3.03 -34.46
CA GLN A 182 48.74 2.12 -35.20
C GLN A 182 48.80 0.72 -34.59
N GLN A 183 48.78 -0.29 -35.46
CA GLN A 183 49.00 -1.70 -35.13
C GLN A 183 50.52 -1.99 -35.08
N ILE A 184 50.94 -2.97 -34.29
CA ILE A 184 52.22 -3.67 -34.51
C ILE A 184 51.93 -5.19 -34.62
N PRO A 185 52.41 -5.87 -35.67
CA PRO A 185 52.10 -7.28 -35.93
C PRO A 185 53.19 -8.24 -35.43
N ILE A 186 52.84 -9.50 -35.18
CA ILE A 186 53.78 -10.64 -35.26
C ILE A 186 53.15 -11.77 -36.10
N GLN A 187 53.99 -12.44 -36.87
CA GLN A 187 53.62 -13.22 -38.05
C GLN A 187 53.19 -14.67 -37.75
N THR A 188 52.44 -15.19 -38.73
CA THR A 188 51.93 -16.55 -38.88
C THR A 188 53.04 -17.58 -39.14
N SER A 189 52.83 -18.81 -38.64
CA SER A 189 53.28 -20.02 -39.34
C SER A 189 52.11 -21.00 -39.45
N GLN A 190 51.60 -21.18 -40.68
CA GLN A 190 50.44 -22.04 -40.98
C GLN A 190 50.86 -23.38 -41.57
N LYS A 191 50.21 -24.45 -41.08
CA LYS A 191 49.67 -25.65 -41.76
C LYS A 191 49.75 -26.82 -40.77
N THR A 192 48.69 -27.61 -40.56
CA THR A 192 47.84 -28.21 -41.61
C THR A 192 46.40 -28.41 -41.14
N LEU A 193 45.41 -28.04 -41.95
CA LEU A 193 44.02 -28.50 -41.75
C LEU A 193 43.88 -29.98 -42.09
N LYS A 194 43.26 -30.76 -41.20
CA LYS A 194 42.30 -31.84 -41.53
C LYS A 194 41.65 -32.40 -40.27
N GLY A 195 40.32 -32.41 -40.22
CA GLY A 195 39.56 -33.27 -39.31
C GLY A 195 39.32 -32.75 -37.90
N ILE A 196 38.44 -31.76 -37.75
CA ILE A 196 37.53 -31.72 -36.60
C ILE A 196 36.13 -31.81 -37.21
N GLN A 197 35.45 -32.94 -36.99
CA GLN A 197 34.01 -33.01 -37.23
C GLN A 197 33.33 -32.19 -36.14
N GLU A 198 32.51 -31.23 -36.54
CA GLU A 198 31.53 -30.62 -35.65
C GLU A 198 30.61 -31.74 -35.13
N GLN A 199 30.68 -32.06 -33.84
CA GLN A 199 29.60 -32.83 -33.22
C GLN A 199 28.38 -31.92 -33.09
N PRO A 200 27.20 -32.31 -33.61
CA PRO A 200 26.05 -31.42 -33.60
C PRO A 200 25.49 -31.26 -32.19
N SER A 201 24.90 -30.10 -31.93
CA SER A 201 24.16 -29.76 -30.72
C SER A 201 22.81 -30.49 -30.62
N HIS A 202 22.85 -31.81 -30.45
CA HIS A 202 21.68 -32.66 -30.19
C HIS A 202 21.50 -32.91 -28.68
N THR A 203 20.86 -32.00 -27.94
CA THR A 203 20.49 -32.28 -26.54
C THR A 203 19.28 -31.54 -25.96
N ALA A 204 18.86 -30.37 -26.44
CA ALA A 204 17.70 -29.66 -25.83
C ALA A 204 16.34 -30.26 -26.24
N HIS A 205 16.02 -30.26 -27.53
CA HIS A 205 14.71 -30.73 -28.01
C HIS A 205 14.46 -32.22 -27.72
N SER A 206 15.46 -33.09 -27.92
CA SER A 206 15.26 -34.54 -27.71
C SER A 206 15.02 -34.93 -26.25
N ILE A 207 15.45 -34.11 -25.28
CA ILE A 207 15.16 -34.31 -23.85
C ILE A 207 13.72 -33.89 -23.54
N GLN A 208 13.25 -32.81 -24.16
CA GLN A 208 11.87 -32.34 -24.02
C GLN A 208 10.88 -33.32 -24.67
N ASP A 209 11.22 -33.89 -25.83
CA ASP A 209 10.38 -34.86 -26.54
C ASP A 209 10.29 -36.21 -25.77
N ASP A 210 11.43 -36.77 -25.33
CA ASP A 210 11.52 -38.02 -24.54
C ASP A 210 10.82 -37.91 -23.17
N LEU A 211 10.80 -36.72 -22.58
CA LEU A 211 10.01 -36.43 -21.39
C LEU A 211 8.50 -36.39 -21.69
N MET A 212 8.10 -35.67 -22.74
CA MET A 212 6.69 -35.56 -23.08
C MET A 212 6.10 -36.91 -23.54
N GLU A 213 6.91 -37.83 -24.05
CA GLU A 213 6.53 -39.22 -24.32
C GLU A 213 6.24 -39.98 -23.01
N LYS A 214 7.12 -39.94 -22.01
CA LYS A 214 6.90 -40.60 -20.69
C LYS A 214 5.73 -40.04 -19.90
N ILE A 215 5.47 -38.73 -19.97
CA ILE A 215 4.28 -38.14 -19.34
C ILE A 215 3.00 -38.59 -20.09
N LYS A 216 3.03 -38.69 -21.43
CA LYS A 216 1.90 -39.23 -22.24
C LYS A 216 1.65 -40.72 -21.98
N GLU A 217 2.71 -41.51 -21.74
CA GLU A 217 2.62 -42.93 -21.37
C GLU A 217 2.19 -43.16 -19.90
N GLY A 218 2.18 -42.12 -19.06
CA GLY A 218 1.84 -42.23 -17.64
C GLY A 218 2.89 -42.96 -16.81
N THR A 219 4.12 -43.09 -17.31
CA THR A 219 5.22 -43.85 -16.67
C THR A 219 6.06 -43.00 -15.71
N ASP A 220 6.06 -41.67 -15.87
CA ASP A 220 6.77 -40.74 -14.96
C ASP A 220 5.94 -40.35 -13.73
N ILE A 221 6.20 -41.07 -12.63
CA ILE A 221 5.75 -40.69 -11.30
C ILE A 221 6.76 -39.71 -10.71
N MET A 222 6.35 -38.46 -10.49
CA MET A 222 7.11 -37.48 -9.71
C MET A 222 7.47 -38.09 -8.35
N LYS A 223 8.77 -38.23 -8.04
CA LYS A 223 9.24 -38.92 -6.81
C LYS A 223 9.45 -37.99 -5.63
N ILE A 224 9.75 -36.73 -5.91
CA ILE A 224 10.04 -35.69 -4.91
C ILE A 224 9.20 -34.47 -5.29
N ALA A 225 8.42 -33.96 -4.36
CA ALA A 225 7.65 -32.73 -4.52
C ALA A 225 8.49 -31.51 -4.10
N PRO A 226 8.49 -30.37 -4.82
CA PRO A 226 9.12 -29.14 -4.35
C PRO A 226 8.49 -28.64 -3.04
N SER A 227 9.33 -28.20 -2.11
CA SER A 227 8.89 -27.61 -0.84
C SER A 227 9.71 -26.35 -0.54
N ASP A 228 9.28 -25.22 -1.07
CA ASP A 228 9.98 -23.95 -0.88
C ASP A 228 9.94 -23.50 0.60
N LEU A 229 11.02 -22.86 1.05
CA LEU A 229 11.13 -22.25 2.38
C LEU A 229 11.23 -20.73 2.28
N VAL A 230 10.52 -20.04 3.16
CA VAL A 230 10.47 -18.57 3.22
C VAL A 230 10.73 -18.11 4.66
N ASP A 231 11.84 -17.43 4.91
CA ASP A 231 12.21 -16.85 6.21
C ASP A 231 11.86 -15.35 6.24
N PHE A 232 10.90 -14.95 7.08
CA PHE A 232 10.59 -13.53 7.33
C PHE A 232 11.46 -13.01 8.48
N GLY A 233 12.17 -11.90 8.30
CA GLY A 233 13.08 -11.35 9.31
C GLY A 233 12.44 -10.99 10.66
N GLY A 234 11.15 -10.62 10.67
CA GLY A 234 10.43 -10.17 11.88
C GLY A 234 10.34 -8.64 12.04
N GLN A 235 10.77 -7.90 11.03
CA GLN A 235 10.84 -6.44 10.97
C GLN A 235 9.50 -5.83 10.52
N ARG A 236 8.98 -4.85 11.26
CA ARG A 236 7.68 -4.21 10.94
C ARG A 236 7.70 -3.37 9.66
N SER A 237 8.86 -2.87 9.25
CA SER A 237 9.05 -2.16 7.98
C SER A 237 8.62 -3.02 6.78
N PHE A 238 8.82 -4.33 6.85
CA PHE A 238 8.46 -5.29 5.81
C PHE A 238 6.99 -5.72 5.79
N ASP A 239 6.16 -5.31 6.76
CA ASP A 239 4.73 -5.68 6.83
C ASP A 239 3.99 -5.37 5.52
N MET A 240 4.35 -4.28 4.84
CA MET A 240 3.77 -3.89 3.55
C MET A 240 4.15 -4.84 2.40
N THR A 241 5.28 -5.55 2.50
CA THR A 241 5.76 -6.47 1.45
C THR A 241 5.06 -7.83 1.50
N HIS A 242 4.41 -8.16 2.63
CA HIS A 242 3.70 -9.43 2.84
C HIS A 242 2.67 -9.74 1.75
N GLN A 243 2.06 -8.71 1.15
CA GLN A 243 1.11 -8.83 0.02
C GLN A 243 1.66 -9.51 -1.24
N LEU A 244 2.98 -9.61 -1.40
CA LEU A 244 3.63 -10.29 -2.52
C LEU A 244 3.98 -11.75 -2.25
N PHE A 245 4.10 -12.14 -0.97
CA PHE A 245 4.80 -13.36 -0.58
C PHE A 245 3.99 -14.28 0.35
N ILE A 246 2.99 -13.76 1.09
CA ILE A 246 2.07 -14.58 1.89
C ILE A 246 1.04 -15.25 0.97
N GLN A 247 0.80 -16.56 1.18
CA GLN A 247 -0.06 -17.37 0.31
C GLN A 247 -0.92 -18.36 1.09
N HIS A 248 -2.14 -18.59 0.58
CA HIS A 248 -3.15 -19.44 1.20
C HIS A 248 -2.83 -20.95 1.21
N ARG A 249 -1.93 -21.43 0.34
CA ARG A 249 -1.60 -22.87 0.19
C ARG A 249 -0.42 -23.34 1.04
N GLY A 250 0.19 -22.47 1.85
CA GLY A 250 1.38 -22.83 2.63
C GLY A 250 1.13 -23.23 4.07
N THR A 251 2.20 -23.62 4.76
CA THR A 251 2.23 -23.88 6.20
C THR A 251 3.07 -22.82 6.91
N PHE A 252 2.55 -22.21 7.96
CA PHE A 252 3.25 -21.21 8.76
C PHE A 252 3.77 -21.84 10.05
N ILE A 253 5.07 -21.67 10.31
CA ILE A 253 5.72 -21.96 11.58
C ILE A 253 5.89 -20.62 12.31
N LEU A 254 5.06 -20.41 13.32
CA LEU A 254 5.13 -19.22 14.16
C LEU A 254 6.04 -19.50 15.36
N MET A 255 7.18 -18.82 15.37
CA MET A 255 8.29 -19.07 16.27
C MET A 255 8.36 -18.01 17.39
N PHE A 256 8.81 -18.41 18.58
CA PHE A 256 9.11 -17.51 19.70
C PHE A 256 10.24 -18.07 20.59
N ASP A 257 10.86 -17.22 21.42
CA ASP A 257 11.90 -17.65 22.36
C ASP A 257 11.28 -18.34 23.59
N GLY A 258 11.56 -19.63 23.77
CA GLY A 258 11.04 -20.42 24.89
C GLY A 258 11.60 -19.99 26.25
N ARG A 259 12.71 -19.25 26.31
CA ARG A 259 13.31 -18.77 27.57
C ARG A 259 12.56 -17.59 28.17
N LEU A 260 11.97 -16.75 27.32
CA LEU A 260 11.27 -15.54 27.72
C LEU A 260 9.77 -15.78 27.94
N GLY A 261 9.19 -16.77 27.25
CA GLY A 261 7.75 -17.03 27.27
C GLY A 261 6.95 -15.97 26.48
N LEU A 262 5.62 -16.14 26.45
CA LEU A 262 4.77 -15.38 25.53
C LEU A 262 4.52 -13.92 25.93
N TYR A 263 4.48 -13.63 27.22
CA TYR A 263 4.02 -12.32 27.75
C TYR A 263 5.15 -11.40 28.23
N THR A 264 6.40 -11.82 28.11
CA THR A 264 7.56 -10.99 28.45
C THR A 264 7.82 -9.95 27.35
N GLU A 265 8.18 -8.72 27.76
CA GLU A 265 8.56 -7.65 26.84
C GLU A 265 9.90 -7.95 26.16
N LEU A 266 9.98 -7.62 24.86
CA LEU A 266 11.13 -7.92 24.02
C LEU A 266 11.99 -6.65 23.84
N GLU A 267 13.16 -6.61 24.50
CA GLU A 267 14.08 -5.45 24.52
C GLU A 267 14.49 -4.95 23.12
N GLU A 268 14.49 -5.84 22.12
CA GLU A 268 14.82 -5.55 20.72
C GLU A 268 13.86 -4.53 20.09
N TYR A 269 12.64 -4.43 20.60
CA TYR A 269 11.63 -3.49 20.14
C TYR A 269 11.66 -2.25 21.03
N SER A 270 12.38 -1.21 20.60
CA SER A 270 12.48 0.12 21.26
C SER A 270 11.15 0.86 21.51
N GLN A 271 10.02 0.27 21.11
CA GLN A 271 8.68 0.63 21.53
C GLN A 271 8.29 -0.38 22.63
N GLY A 272 8.38 0.01 23.91
CA GLY A 272 7.90 -0.81 25.03
C GLY A 272 6.44 -1.25 24.87
N ASP A 273 6.02 -2.25 25.64
CA ASP A 273 4.76 -3.01 25.50
C ASP A 273 4.72 -4.06 24.36
N VAL A 274 5.86 -4.42 23.74
CA VAL A 274 5.91 -5.45 22.68
C VAL A 274 6.34 -6.80 23.23
N THR A 275 5.43 -7.77 23.20
CA THR A 275 5.65 -9.15 23.67
C THR A 275 5.60 -10.16 22.52
N ALA A 276 6.11 -11.37 22.72
CA ALA A 276 5.99 -12.44 21.72
C ALA A 276 4.52 -12.73 21.37
N ALA A 277 3.61 -12.76 22.35
CA ALA A 277 2.17 -12.86 22.15
C ALA A 277 1.63 -11.77 21.19
N SER A 278 2.03 -10.50 21.37
CA SER A 278 1.60 -9.40 20.51
C SER A 278 2.06 -9.59 19.04
N ILE A 279 3.26 -10.14 18.84
CA ILE A 279 3.82 -10.42 17.51
C ILE A 279 3.14 -11.64 16.87
N LEU A 280 2.84 -12.70 17.63
CA LEU A 280 2.07 -13.85 17.14
C LEU A 280 0.67 -13.44 16.70
N VAL A 281 -0.01 -12.60 17.47
CA VAL A 281 -1.32 -12.00 17.11
C VAL A 281 -1.20 -11.18 15.82
N HIS A 282 -0.15 -10.36 15.66
CA HIS A 282 0.12 -9.60 14.44
C HIS A 282 0.33 -10.49 13.20
N TRP A 283 1.12 -11.57 13.34
CA TRP A 283 1.32 -12.53 12.25
C TRP A 283 0.04 -13.27 11.87
N ILE A 284 -0.76 -13.72 12.84
CA ILE A 284 -2.04 -14.39 12.58
C ILE A 284 -3.05 -13.43 11.92
N ASN A 285 -3.11 -12.16 12.34
CA ASN A 285 -3.94 -11.15 11.68
C ASN A 285 -3.42 -10.80 10.27
N SER A 286 -2.11 -10.83 10.05
CA SER A 286 -1.52 -10.68 8.72
C SER A 286 -1.88 -11.86 7.82
N ILE A 287 -1.76 -13.10 8.30
CA ILE A 287 -2.19 -14.31 7.56
C ILE A 287 -3.69 -14.23 7.22
N LEU A 288 -4.55 -13.84 8.17
CA LEU A 288 -5.99 -13.60 7.91
C LEU A 288 -6.17 -12.64 6.72
N THR A 289 -5.45 -11.53 6.71
CA THR A 289 -5.57 -10.46 5.70
C THR A 289 -5.28 -10.93 4.26
N TYR A 290 -4.50 -12.01 4.11
CA TYR A 290 -4.06 -12.52 2.80
C TYR A 290 -4.57 -13.94 2.47
N CYS A 291 -5.11 -14.70 3.44
CA CYS A 291 -5.32 -16.15 3.30
C CYS A 291 -6.71 -16.66 3.72
N THR A 292 -7.68 -15.77 3.96
CA THR A 292 -9.09 -16.06 4.31
C THR A 292 -9.88 -17.01 3.40
N LYS A 293 -9.44 -17.31 2.17
CA LYS A 293 -10.10 -18.32 1.33
C LYS A 293 -9.68 -19.73 1.76
N SER A 294 -10.15 -20.12 2.94
CA SER A 294 -9.79 -21.36 3.63
C SER A 294 -10.50 -22.59 3.06
N VAL A 295 -10.14 -22.95 1.84
CA VAL A 295 -10.44 -24.30 1.33
C VAL A 295 -9.65 -25.30 2.20
N ASP A 296 -10.36 -26.28 2.76
CA ASP A 296 -9.81 -27.35 3.63
C ASP A 296 -8.97 -26.88 4.82
N LYS A 297 -9.33 -25.73 5.42
CA LYS A 297 -8.67 -25.13 6.60
C LYS A 297 -7.19 -24.78 6.37
N MET A 298 -6.80 -24.55 5.12
CA MET A 298 -5.50 -24.00 4.74
C MET A 298 -5.52 -22.46 4.75
N PRO A 299 -4.41 -21.77 5.09
CA PRO A 299 -3.11 -22.32 5.46
C PRO A 299 -3.10 -22.91 6.87
N ARG A 300 -2.22 -23.88 7.14
CA ARG A 300 -2.01 -24.39 8.52
C ARG A 300 -1.01 -23.55 9.28
N ILE A 301 -1.23 -23.43 10.58
CA ILE A 301 -0.36 -22.69 11.50
C ILE A 301 0.09 -23.65 12.61
N VAL A 302 1.40 -23.86 12.72
CA VAL A 302 2.07 -24.59 13.83
C VAL A 302 2.92 -23.63 14.64
N PHE A 303 3.17 -23.95 15.91
CA PHE A 303 4.01 -23.14 16.80
C PHE A 303 5.31 -23.87 17.15
N ALA A 304 6.41 -23.10 17.21
CA ALA A 304 7.68 -23.60 17.72
C ALA A 304 8.30 -22.64 18.74
N ALA A 305 8.65 -23.16 19.92
CA ALA A 305 9.49 -22.46 20.89
C ALA A 305 10.96 -22.80 20.58
N THR A 306 11.86 -21.82 20.65
CA THR A 306 13.30 -22.02 20.44
C THR A 306 14.10 -21.93 21.74
N HIS A 307 15.36 -22.36 21.68
CA HIS A 307 16.30 -22.49 22.81
C HIS A 307 15.94 -23.58 23.83
N SER A 308 15.51 -24.75 23.35
CA SER A 308 15.21 -25.90 24.22
C SER A 308 16.45 -26.38 25.00
N ASP A 309 17.65 -26.17 24.46
CA ASP A 309 18.96 -26.45 25.07
C ASP A 309 19.20 -25.73 26.42
N SER A 310 18.46 -24.65 26.67
CA SER A 310 18.52 -23.90 27.93
C SER A 310 17.75 -24.58 29.08
N PHE A 311 17.13 -25.74 28.85
CA PHE A 311 16.24 -26.41 29.80
C PHE A 311 16.50 -27.92 29.89
N SER A 312 16.25 -28.50 31.07
CA SER A 312 16.19 -29.96 31.23
C SER A 312 14.91 -30.55 30.61
N GLU A 313 14.91 -31.85 30.30
CA GLU A 313 13.76 -32.50 29.63
C GLU A 313 12.46 -32.41 30.45
N ASP A 314 12.54 -32.48 31.78
CA ASP A 314 11.39 -32.31 32.67
C ASP A 314 10.85 -30.86 32.67
N GLU A 315 11.68 -29.87 32.38
CA GLU A 315 11.28 -28.46 32.25
C GLU A 315 10.68 -28.20 30.87
N LYS A 316 11.31 -28.71 29.80
CA LYS A 316 10.77 -28.65 28.43
C LYS A 316 9.35 -29.21 28.37
N ASN A 317 9.13 -30.40 28.93
CA ASN A 317 7.81 -31.05 28.93
C ASN A 317 6.74 -30.23 29.67
N LYS A 318 7.10 -29.53 30.76
CA LYS A 318 6.18 -28.62 31.46
C LYS A 318 5.90 -27.35 30.67
N LEU A 319 6.94 -26.74 30.08
CA LEU A 319 6.83 -25.51 29.31
C LEU A 319 6.01 -25.71 28.02
N VAL A 320 6.15 -26.85 27.33
CA VAL A 320 5.32 -27.20 26.16
C VAL A 320 3.83 -27.18 26.51
N VAL A 321 3.43 -27.78 27.65
CA VAL A 321 2.03 -27.78 28.10
C VAL A 321 1.56 -26.36 28.45
N ILE A 322 2.38 -25.57 29.15
CA ILE A 322 2.06 -24.17 29.49
C ILE A 322 1.84 -23.34 28.22
N PHE A 323 2.78 -23.38 27.27
CA PHE A 323 2.65 -22.66 26.01
C PHE A 323 1.43 -23.12 25.20
N GLN A 324 1.14 -24.43 25.20
CA GLN A 324 -0.05 -24.98 24.55
C GLN A 324 -1.35 -24.44 25.15
N GLU A 325 -1.46 -24.37 26.48
CA GLU A 325 -2.61 -23.78 27.18
C GLU A 325 -2.74 -22.27 26.92
N GLU A 326 -1.63 -21.52 26.98
CA GLU A 326 -1.61 -20.07 26.71
C GLU A 326 -2.01 -19.74 25.26
N LEU A 327 -1.45 -20.45 24.27
CA LEU A 327 -1.79 -20.27 22.85
C LEU A 327 -3.24 -20.66 22.56
N THR A 328 -3.71 -21.76 23.16
CA THR A 328 -5.12 -22.18 23.05
C THR A 328 -6.04 -21.11 23.61
N LYS A 329 -5.78 -20.61 24.82
CA LYS A 329 -6.55 -19.53 25.46
C LYS A 329 -6.52 -18.22 24.67
N MET A 330 -5.39 -17.91 24.02
CA MET A 330 -5.22 -16.69 23.23
C MET A 330 -5.99 -16.72 21.90
N PHE A 331 -6.11 -17.89 21.26
CA PHE A 331 -6.66 -18.00 19.91
C PHE A 331 -7.94 -18.85 19.78
N SER A 332 -8.45 -19.48 20.84
CA SER A 332 -9.67 -20.31 20.77
C SER A 332 -10.92 -19.56 20.30
N SER A 333 -10.99 -18.24 20.54
CA SER A 333 -12.07 -17.36 20.05
C SER A 333 -11.71 -16.61 18.77
N HIS A 334 -10.54 -16.87 18.17
CA HIS A 334 -10.08 -16.18 16.97
C HIS A 334 -10.69 -16.80 15.70
N LYS A 335 -10.92 -15.98 14.67
CA LYS A 335 -11.53 -16.43 13.41
C LYS A 335 -10.73 -17.53 12.71
N LEU A 336 -9.39 -17.52 12.84
CA LEU A 336 -8.48 -18.52 12.29
C LEU A 336 -8.23 -19.73 13.22
N HIS A 337 -8.97 -19.92 14.32
CA HIS A 337 -8.72 -21.05 15.22
C HIS A 337 -8.76 -22.41 14.51
N GLU A 338 -9.55 -22.57 13.44
CA GLU A 338 -9.62 -23.82 12.64
C GLU A 338 -8.34 -24.12 11.83
N HIS A 339 -7.50 -23.11 11.60
CA HIS A 339 -6.22 -23.20 10.90
C HIS A 339 -5.06 -23.56 11.84
N ILE A 340 -5.23 -23.27 13.13
CA ILE A 340 -4.20 -23.37 14.15
C ILE A 340 -4.17 -24.78 14.71
N LEU A 341 -2.98 -25.38 14.72
CA LEU A 341 -2.72 -26.72 15.21
C LEU A 341 -2.23 -26.63 16.66
N TYR A 342 -3.21 -26.51 17.58
CA TYR A 342 -2.97 -26.48 19.03
C TYR A 342 -2.50 -27.81 19.61
N ASP A 343 -2.55 -28.91 18.85
CA ASP A 343 -2.25 -30.25 19.35
C ASP A 343 -0.78 -30.45 19.73
N LYS A 344 0.14 -29.61 19.19
CA LYS A 344 1.56 -29.68 19.50
C LYS A 344 2.28 -28.34 19.36
N VAL A 345 3.02 -27.94 20.39
CA VAL A 345 4.08 -26.91 20.33
C VAL A 345 5.42 -27.63 20.24
N PHE A 346 6.23 -27.32 19.22
CA PHE A 346 7.55 -27.94 19.04
C PHE A 346 8.61 -27.13 19.80
N PHE A 347 9.26 -27.70 20.82
CA PHE A 347 10.30 -27.00 21.58
C PHE A 347 11.69 -27.45 21.12
N ILE A 348 12.32 -26.65 20.27
CA ILE A 348 13.49 -27.03 19.48
C ILE A 348 14.78 -26.29 19.90
N ASN A 349 15.91 -26.95 19.74
CA ASN A 349 17.22 -26.32 19.65
C ASN A 349 17.51 -26.02 18.18
N ALA A 350 17.22 -24.79 17.74
CA ALA A 350 17.47 -24.34 16.37
C ALA A 350 18.98 -24.19 16.01
N THR A 351 19.89 -24.68 16.84
CA THR A 351 21.34 -24.76 16.56
C THR A 351 21.87 -26.19 16.42
N ASP A 352 21.04 -27.20 16.68
CA ASP A 352 21.40 -28.62 16.60
C ASP A 352 20.62 -29.32 15.47
N GLU A 353 21.35 -29.80 14.47
CA GLU A 353 20.80 -30.53 13.32
C GLU A 353 20.24 -31.91 13.72
N ALA A 354 20.65 -32.45 14.87
CA ALA A 354 20.23 -33.75 15.41
C ALA A 354 19.05 -33.67 16.40
N ASP A 355 18.48 -32.49 16.64
CA ASP A 355 17.33 -32.30 17.54
C ASP A 355 16.10 -33.14 17.09
N GLU A 356 15.63 -34.03 17.97
CA GLU A 356 14.51 -34.93 17.66
C GLU A 356 13.17 -34.20 17.41
N GLU A 357 12.93 -33.06 18.04
CA GLU A 357 11.72 -32.26 17.82
C GLU A 357 11.76 -31.53 16.47
N ILE A 358 12.95 -31.18 15.94
CA ILE A 358 13.09 -30.76 14.53
C ILE A 358 12.73 -31.92 13.58
N GLY A 359 13.13 -33.15 13.91
CA GLY A 359 12.69 -34.35 13.17
C GLY A 359 11.16 -34.50 13.17
N ARG A 360 10.53 -34.44 14.34
CA ARG A 360 9.06 -34.52 14.51
C ARG A 360 8.33 -33.35 13.84
N LEU A 361 8.96 -32.17 13.76
CA LEU A 361 8.45 -31.01 13.01
C LEU A 361 8.49 -31.27 11.50
N LYS A 362 9.60 -31.80 10.96
CA LYS A 362 9.70 -32.22 9.55
C LYS A 362 8.59 -33.20 9.17
N ASP A 363 8.33 -34.20 10.01
CA ASP A 363 7.25 -35.18 9.81
C ASP A 363 5.86 -34.50 9.79
N LYS A 364 5.56 -33.62 10.76
CA LYS A 364 4.28 -32.87 10.81
C LYS A 364 4.10 -31.97 9.59
N LEU A 365 5.15 -31.34 9.08
CA LEU A 365 5.10 -30.53 7.85
C LEU A 365 4.77 -31.39 6.61
N VAL A 366 5.30 -32.61 6.53
CA VAL A 366 4.93 -33.57 5.48
C VAL A 366 3.47 -34.00 5.62
N ASP A 367 3.02 -34.36 6.82
CA ASP A 367 1.61 -34.72 7.07
C ASP A 367 0.65 -33.61 6.67
N ILE A 368 0.99 -32.34 6.95
CA ILE A 368 0.21 -31.18 6.53
C ILE A 368 0.19 -31.05 5.00
N ALA A 369 1.33 -31.23 4.31
CA ALA A 369 1.39 -31.16 2.85
C ALA A 369 0.47 -32.20 2.19
N PHE A 370 0.47 -33.45 2.68
CA PHE A 370 -0.42 -34.51 2.21
C PHE A 370 -1.90 -34.31 2.54
N GLN A 371 -2.26 -33.39 3.45
CA GLN A 371 -3.63 -33.03 3.79
C GLN A 371 -4.20 -31.89 2.92
N GLN A 372 -3.38 -31.23 2.10
CA GLN A 372 -3.83 -30.15 1.22
C GLN A 372 -4.66 -30.75 0.07
N SER A 373 -5.85 -30.20 -0.21
CA SER A 373 -6.66 -30.63 -1.37
C SER A 373 -6.04 -30.31 -2.72
N THR A 374 -5.06 -29.40 -2.75
CA THR A 374 -4.26 -29.10 -3.93
C THR A 374 -3.08 -30.07 -4.13
N TRP A 375 -2.84 -31.00 -3.20
CA TRP A 375 -1.79 -32.00 -3.30
C TRP A 375 -2.15 -33.04 -4.38
N GLY A 376 -1.33 -33.13 -5.42
CA GLY A 376 -1.64 -33.95 -6.60
C GLY A 376 -2.68 -33.34 -7.54
N GLN A 377 -2.96 -32.03 -7.43
CA GLN A 377 -3.90 -31.33 -8.32
C GLN A 377 -3.54 -31.58 -9.78
N GLN A 378 -4.52 -31.97 -10.59
CA GLN A 378 -4.31 -32.22 -12.02
C GLN A 378 -4.19 -30.91 -12.79
N MET A 379 -3.02 -30.65 -13.36
CA MET A 379 -2.67 -29.45 -14.10
C MET A 379 -2.47 -29.77 -15.59
N PRO A 380 -2.81 -28.86 -16.53
CA PRO A 380 -2.66 -29.11 -17.96
C PRO A 380 -1.22 -29.43 -18.37
N ILE A 381 -1.00 -30.55 -19.06
CA ILE A 381 0.33 -30.98 -19.55
C ILE A 381 0.97 -29.95 -20.48
N VAL A 382 0.14 -29.21 -21.21
CA VAL A 382 0.55 -28.16 -22.17
C VAL A 382 1.31 -27.00 -21.53
N TRP A 383 1.30 -26.87 -20.20
CA TRP A 383 2.05 -25.84 -19.47
C TRP A 383 3.48 -26.25 -19.12
N VAL A 384 3.79 -27.55 -19.08
CA VAL A 384 5.12 -28.07 -18.72
C VAL A 384 6.25 -27.52 -19.61
N PRO A 385 6.10 -27.44 -20.96
CA PRO A 385 7.10 -26.81 -21.83
C PRO A 385 7.51 -25.38 -21.43
N LEU A 386 6.57 -24.55 -21.00
CA LEU A 386 6.85 -23.17 -20.60
C LEU A 386 7.44 -23.07 -19.18
N ASP A 387 6.97 -23.90 -18.24
CA ASP A 387 7.49 -23.93 -16.87
C ASP A 387 8.97 -24.34 -16.86
N LEU A 388 9.34 -25.38 -17.62
CA LEU A 388 10.71 -25.84 -17.79
C LEU A 388 11.62 -24.74 -18.36
N GLN A 389 11.24 -24.11 -19.48
CA GLN A 389 12.05 -23.08 -20.13
C GLN A 389 12.20 -21.81 -19.26
N ILE A 390 11.15 -21.42 -18.52
CA ILE A 390 11.25 -20.35 -17.52
C ILE A 390 12.29 -20.74 -16.45
N SER A 391 12.31 -22.00 -16.02
CA SER A 391 13.22 -22.43 -14.96
C SER A 391 14.67 -22.61 -15.40
N ASP A 392 14.91 -22.99 -16.65
CA ASP A 392 16.24 -22.94 -17.25
C ASP A 392 16.76 -21.49 -17.23
N MET A 393 15.93 -20.51 -17.64
CA MET A 393 16.29 -19.09 -17.53
C MET A 393 16.59 -18.64 -16.09
N ARG A 394 15.85 -19.13 -15.07
CA ARG A 394 16.17 -18.86 -13.66
C ARG A 394 17.53 -19.44 -13.25
N THR A 395 17.86 -20.62 -13.76
CA THR A 395 19.14 -21.31 -13.53
C THR A 395 20.30 -20.54 -14.17
N ASP A 396 20.10 -20.01 -15.37
CA ASP A 396 21.01 -19.08 -16.06
C ASP A 396 21.08 -17.68 -15.41
N GLY A 397 20.35 -17.47 -14.30
CA GLY A 397 20.39 -16.26 -13.50
C GLY A 397 19.44 -15.15 -13.96
N VAL A 398 18.61 -15.37 -14.98
CA VAL A 398 17.63 -14.37 -15.46
C VAL A 398 16.57 -14.10 -14.38
N LYS A 399 16.32 -12.82 -14.08
CA LYS A 399 15.37 -12.39 -13.03
C LYS A 399 14.02 -11.92 -13.58
N PHE A 400 14.02 -11.33 -14.77
CA PHE A 400 12.86 -10.76 -15.46
C PHE A 400 12.88 -11.18 -16.93
N ILE A 401 11.69 -11.44 -17.48
CA ILE A 401 11.47 -11.56 -18.93
C ILE A 401 10.34 -10.62 -19.35
N THR A 402 10.22 -10.33 -20.65
CA THR A 402 9.06 -9.60 -21.18
C THR A 402 7.99 -10.55 -21.68
N LYS A 403 6.74 -10.07 -21.79
CA LYS A 403 5.62 -10.85 -22.34
C LYS A 403 5.90 -11.29 -23.78
N GLU A 404 6.53 -10.45 -24.60
CA GLU A 404 6.90 -10.80 -25.98
C GLU A 404 7.89 -11.96 -26.01
N LYS A 405 8.88 -11.99 -25.09
CA LYS A 405 9.83 -13.10 -25.00
C LYS A 405 9.14 -14.40 -24.61
N LEU A 406 8.19 -14.35 -23.67
CA LEU A 406 7.39 -15.53 -23.33
C LEU A 406 6.51 -15.99 -24.50
N LEU A 407 5.92 -15.07 -25.26
CA LEU A 407 5.13 -15.40 -26.45
C LEU A 407 5.99 -15.96 -27.60
N GLU A 408 7.24 -15.53 -27.73
CA GLU A 408 8.23 -16.13 -28.64
C GLU A 408 8.55 -17.58 -28.22
N MET A 409 8.87 -17.81 -26.95
CA MET A 409 9.10 -19.15 -26.38
C MET A 409 7.91 -20.07 -26.61
N ASN A 410 6.69 -19.59 -26.33
CA ASN A 410 5.44 -20.32 -26.54
C ASN A 410 5.23 -20.73 -28.01
N LYS A 411 5.53 -19.85 -28.97
CA LYS A 411 5.43 -20.19 -30.42
C LYS A 411 6.41 -21.29 -30.82
N ASN A 412 7.56 -21.37 -30.17
CA ASN A 412 8.57 -22.40 -30.45
C ASN A 412 8.17 -23.81 -29.95
N ASN A 413 7.16 -23.91 -29.08
CA ASN A 413 6.65 -25.18 -28.54
C ASN A 413 5.73 -25.97 -29.50
N LYS A 414 5.55 -25.51 -30.75
CA LYS A 414 4.83 -26.20 -31.85
C LYS A 414 3.46 -26.74 -31.43
N GLU A 415 3.35 -28.06 -31.21
CA GLU A 415 2.11 -28.78 -30.86
C GLU A 415 1.51 -28.30 -29.52
N PHE A 416 2.33 -27.71 -28.65
CA PHE A 416 1.94 -27.19 -27.34
C PHE A 416 1.86 -25.65 -27.30
N ALA A 417 1.88 -24.98 -28.46
CA ALA A 417 1.77 -23.52 -28.52
C ALA A 417 0.38 -23.05 -28.06
N LEU A 418 0.34 -22.32 -26.95
CA LEU A 418 -0.87 -21.76 -26.36
C LEU A 418 -1.34 -20.52 -27.13
N SER A 419 -2.63 -20.19 -27.05
CA SER A 419 -3.09 -18.85 -27.41
C SER A 419 -2.59 -17.82 -26.38
N GLU A 420 -2.52 -16.54 -26.75
CA GLU A 420 -2.04 -15.49 -25.83
C GLU A 420 -2.87 -15.44 -24.53
N GLN A 421 -4.19 -15.61 -24.61
CA GLN A 421 -5.05 -15.72 -23.43
C GLN A 421 -4.66 -16.92 -22.53
N ARG A 422 -4.32 -18.07 -23.12
CA ARG A 422 -3.90 -19.25 -22.35
C ARG A 422 -2.48 -19.12 -21.77
N VAL A 423 -1.64 -18.25 -22.34
CA VAL A 423 -0.36 -17.83 -21.72
C VAL A 423 -0.61 -16.90 -20.53
N GLU A 424 -1.58 -15.98 -20.61
CA GLU A 424 -1.99 -15.17 -19.45
C GLU A 424 -2.58 -16.05 -18.33
N ASP A 425 -3.45 -17.00 -18.68
CA ASP A 425 -4.02 -17.94 -17.71
C ASP A 425 -2.91 -18.75 -16.99
N PHE A 426 -1.88 -19.21 -17.72
CA PHE A 426 -0.68 -19.84 -17.15
C PHE A 426 0.07 -18.89 -16.20
N LEU A 427 0.34 -17.65 -16.61
CA LEU A 427 1.04 -16.65 -15.78
C LEU A 427 0.28 -16.36 -14.48
N LEU A 428 -1.06 -16.28 -14.55
CA LEU A 428 -1.93 -16.08 -13.39
C LEU A 428 -1.83 -17.28 -12.43
N VAL A 429 -1.91 -18.52 -12.92
CA VAL A 429 -1.67 -19.72 -12.09
C VAL A 429 -0.31 -19.65 -11.40
N GLN A 430 0.75 -19.42 -12.18
CA GLN A 430 2.13 -19.40 -11.71
C GLN A 430 2.40 -18.29 -10.69
N HIS A 431 1.69 -17.16 -10.80
CA HIS A 431 1.67 -16.10 -9.82
C HIS A 431 0.93 -16.51 -8.54
N SER A 432 -0.22 -17.17 -8.64
CA SER A 432 -1.00 -17.62 -7.47
C SER A 432 -0.23 -18.61 -6.58
N ILE A 433 0.55 -19.52 -7.19
CA ILE A 433 1.47 -20.44 -6.48
C ILE A 433 2.83 -19.79 -6.19
N GLY A 434 3.08 -18.57 -6.67
CA GLY A 434 4.24 -17.77 -6.27
C GLY A 434 5.58 -18.33 -6.75
N LYS A 435 5.57 -19.00 -7.91
CA LYS A 435 6.79 -19.35 -8.67
C LYS A 435 7.35 -18.13 -9.42
N LEU A 436 6.49 -17.15 -9.73
CA LEU A 436 6.82 -15.87 -10.36
C LEU A 436 5.91 -14.74 -9.85
N LEU A 437 6.22 -13.49 -10.20
CA LEU A 437 5.29 -12.36 -10.05
C LEU A 437 4.84 -11.87 -11.44
N TYR A 438 3.52 -11.74 -11.62
CA TYR A 438 2.91 -11.20 -12.82
C TYR A 438 1.69 -10.36 -12.44
N PHE A 439 1.66 -9.12 -12.92
CA PHE A 439 0.57 -8.17 -12.67
C PHE A 439 -0.16 -7.94 -13.99
N ASN A 440 -1.39 -8.45 -14.13
CA ASN A 440 -2.20 -8.23 -15.33
C ASN A 440 -2.88 -6.85 -15.32
N GLU A 441 -2.05 -5.81 -15.18
CA GLU A 441 -2.46 -4.40 -15.22
C GLU A 441 -1.91 -3.73 -16.48
N PRO A 442 -2.60 -2.74 -17.08
CA PRO A 442 -2.21 -2.16 -18.35
C PRO A 442 -0.78 -1.61 -18.42
N ALA A 443 -0.22 -1.15 -17.30
CA ALA A 443 1.13 -0.60 -17.19
C ALA A 443 2.20 -1.62 -16.74
N LEU A 444 1.80 -2.83 -16.33
CA LEU A 444 2.70 -3.83 -15.70
C LEU A 444 2.77 -5.17 -16.44
N ARG A 445 1.77 -5.51 -17.25
CA ARG A 445 1.64 -6.81 -17.93
C ARG A 445 2.76 -7.15 -18.94
N ASP A 446 3.60 -6.20 -19.30
CA ASP A 446 4.67 -6.38 -20.28
C ASP A 446 5.92 -7.04 -19.68
N PHE A 447 6.07 -7.04 -18.34
CA PHE A 447 7.19 -7.66 -17.62
C PHE A 447 6.71 -8.72 -16.62
N ILE A 448 7.47 -9.81 -16.55
CA ILE A 448 7.24 -10.95 -15.65
C ILE A 448 8.48 -11.15 -14.78
N VAL A 449 8.32 -11.16 -13.46
CA VAL A 449 9.40 -11.39 -12.50
C VAL A 449 9.51 -12.90 -12.25
N ILE A 450 10.27 -13.60 -13.09
CA ILE A 450 10.41 -15.06 -12.98
C ILE A 450 11.19 -15.50 -11.73
N GLN A 451 11.98 -14.61 -11.10
CA GLN A 451 12.61 -14.89 -9.82
C GLN A 451 12.13 -13.90 -8.74
N PRO A 452 11.10 -14.25 -7.93
CA PRO A 452 10.54 -13.35 -6.91
C PRO A 452 11.56 -12.81 -5.89
N SER A 453 12.64 -13.54 -5.60
CA SER A 453 13.71 -13.06 -4.71
C SER A 453 14.45 -11.81 -5.23
N ALA A 454 14.36 -11.51 -6.53
CA ALA A 454 14.87 -10.24 -7.08
C ALA A 454 14.04 -9.05 -6.61
N MET A 455 12.71 -9.18 -6.53
CA MET A 455 11.82 -8.14 -6.00
C MET A 455 12.07 -7.90 -4.51
N VAL A 456 12.30 -8.98 -3.75
CA VAL A 456 12.69 -8.90 -2.33
C VAL A 456 13.97 -8.05 -2.15
N ASN A 457 14.99 -8.30 -2.97
CA ASN A 457 16.23 -7.53 -2.90
C ASN A 457 16.00 -6.06 -3.25
N ILE A 458 15.19 -5.75 -4.27
CA ILE A 458 14.83 -4.37 -4.63
C ILE A 458 14.17 -3.65 -3.45
N LEU A 459 13.25 -4.32 -2.74
CA LEU A 459 12.54 -3.76 -1.59
C LEU A 459 13.49 -3.43 -0.43
N ARG A 460 14.45 -4.33 -0.14
CA ARG A 460 15.53 -4.11 0.85
C ARG A 460 16.37 -2.85 0.62
N ALA A 461 16.39 -2.31 -0.60
CA ALA A 461 17.18 -1.11 -0.91
C ALA A 461 16.77 0.12 -0.07
N PHE A 462 15.51 0.20 0.36
CA PHE A 462 14.97 1.32 1.16
C PHE A 462 13.98 0.91 2.25
N ILE A 463 13.30 -0.24 2.12
CA ILE A 463 12.56 -0.87 3.20
C ILE A 463 13.54 -1.77 3.94
N THR A 464 14.22 -1.25 4.95
CA THR A 464 15.12 -2.05 5.80
C THR A 464 15.38 -1.35 7.13
N ASP A 465 15.52 -2.13 8.21
CA ASP A 465 15.71 -1.60 9.55
C ASP A 465 17.14 -1.05 9.77
N ARG A 466 17.27 -0.07 10.68
CA ARG A 466 18.51 0.71 10.91
C ARG A 466 19.78 -0.09 11.17
N MET A 467 19.64 -1.33 11.65
CA MET A 467 20.77 -2.22 11.93
C MET A 467 21.44 -2.83 10.67
N PHE A 468 20.79 -2.76 9.50
CA PHE A 468 21.34 -3.21 8.22
C PHE A 468 21.89 -2.07 7.36
N TRP A 469 21.70 -0.82 7.78
CA TRP A 469 22.15 0.34 7.02
C TRP A 469 23.68 0.44 7.04
N PRO A 470 24.32 0.96 5.97
CA PRO A 470 25.74 1.30 6.00
C PRO A 470 26.08 2.21 7.19
N GLU A 471 27.31 2.09 7.70
CA GLU A 471 27.78 2.93 8.81
C GLU A 471 27.83 4.42 8.43
N ASN A 472 28.22 4.74 7.20
CA ASN A 472 28.45 6.09 6.71
C ASN A 472 28.17 6.21 5.19
N GLY A 473 27.99 7.45 4.69
CA GLY A 473 27.95 7.78 3.27
C GLY A 473 26.54 8.08 2.71
N PRO A 474 26.40 8.42 1.42
CA PRO A 474 25.17 8.99 0.87
C PRO A 474 23.95 8.06 1.00
N ILE A 475 24.14 6.74 0.93
CA ILE A 475 23.08 5.76 1.17
C ILE A 475 22.55 5.86 2.61
N ARG A 476 23.43 6.07 3.59
CA ARG A 476 23.05 6.23 4.99
C ARG A 476 22.26 7.53 5.20
N ASP A 477 22.69 8.61 4.58
CA ASP A 477 22.02 9.92 4.65
C ASP A 477 20.60 9.85 4.05
N ILE A 478 20.44 9.16 2.90
CA ILE A 478 19.14 8.89 2.27
C ILE A 478 18.22 8.10 3.20
N LEU A 479 18.71 7.01 3.82
CA LEU A 479 17.90 6.15 4.70
C LEU A 479 17.52 6.87 6.01
N GLU A 480 18.40 7.70 6.58
CA GLU A 480 18.07 8.53 7.74
C GLU A 480 17.03 9.62 7.43
N ASN A 481 17.12 10.27 6.26
CA ASN A 481 16.09 11.21 5.80
C ASN A 481 14.75 10.49 5.54
N LEU A 482 14.78 9.34 4.87
CA LEU A 482 13.60 8.54 4.56
C LEU A 482 12.88 8.05 5.82
N SER A 483 13.60 7.49 6.80
CA SER A 483 12.98 6.99 8.03
C SER A 483 12.43 8.10 8.94
N SER A 484 12.97 9.31 8.83
CA SER A 484 12.52 10.46 9.62
C SER A 484 11.38 11.26 8.97
N THR A 485 11.34 11.35 7.64
CA THR A 485 10.36 12.18 6.89
C THR A 485 9.33 11.37 6.09
N GLY A 486 9.66 10.15 5.70
CA GLY A 486 8.88 9.35 4.76
C GLY A 486 9.03 9.79 3.30
N VAL A 487 9.90 10.75 2.97
CA VAL A 487 10.09 11.27 1.61
C VAL A 487 11.26 10.56 0.93
N LEU A 488 11.07 10.15 -0.33
CA LEU A 488 12.10 9.56 -1.19
C LEU A 488 12.05 10.20 -2.57
N THR A 489 13.12 10.88 -3.01
CA THR A 489 13.17 11.39 -4.39
C THR A 489 13.49 10.26 -5.39
N LYS A 490 13.13 10.44 -6.66
CA LYS A 490 13.52 9.53 -7.75
C LYS A 490 15.04 9.41 -7.86
N THR A 491 15.77 10.50 -7.62
CA THR A 491 17.24 10.53 -7.59
C THR A 491 17.81 9.70 -6.43
N ASP A 492 17.21 9.79 -5.24
CA ASP A 492 17.61 8.98 -4.09
C ASP A 492 17.35 7.49 -4.34
N LEU A 493 16.15 7.14 -4.82
CA LEU A 493 15.78 5.77 -5.16
C LEU A 493 16.75 5.15 -6.18
N PHE A 494 17.09 5.91 -7.22
CA PHE A 494 18.05 5.45 -8.23
C PHE A 494 19.48 5.38 -7.66
N THR A 495 19.87 6.27 -6.74
CA THR A 495 21.16 6.21 -6.04
C THR A 495 21.27 4.95 -5.17
N LEU A 496 20.20 4.55 -4.48
CA LEU A 496 20.14 3.28 -3.75
C LEU A 496 20.29 2.08 -4.71
N TRP A 497 19.75 2.17 -5.93
CA TRP A 497 19.86 1.15 -6.97
C TRP A 497 21.16 1.17 -7.79
N LEU A 498 22.07 2.13 -7.60
CA LEU A 498 23.41 2.11 -8.19
C LEU A 498 24.36 1.12 -7.49
N GLN A 499 23.98 0.55 -6.35
CA GLN A 499 24.80 -0.41 -5.62
C GLN A 499 25.04 -1.69 -6.45
N PRO A 500 26.22 -2.35 -6.30
CA PRO A 500 26.56 -3.54 -7.09
C PRO A 500 25.51 -4.66 -7.04
N ALA A 501 24.82 -4.82 -5.91
CA ALA A 501 23.76 -5.82 -5.72
C ALA A 501 22.55 -5.66 -6.66
N PHE A 502 22.32 -4.45 -7.20
CA PHE A 502 21.18 -4.14 -8.09
C PHE A 502 21.57 -3.98 -9.54
N LYS A 503 22.88 -3.92 -9.85
CA LYS A 503 23.38 -3.67 -11.21
C LYS A 503 22.83 -4.70 -12.21
N ASP A 504 22.91 -5.99 -11.89
CA ASP A 504 22.43 -7.07 -12.76
C ASP A 504 20.88 -7.17 -12.82
N ILE A 505 20.18 -6.42 -11.96
CA ILE A 505 18.73 -6.43 -11.81
C ILE A 505 18.10 -5.25 -12.57
N LEU A 506 18.62 -4.03 -12.34
CA LEU A 506 18.01 -2.74 -12.70
C LEU A 506 18.84 -1.90 -13.70
N MET A 507 19.75 -2.54 -14.44
CA MET A 507 20.63 -1.89 -15.45
C MET A 507 19.92 -1.27 -16.68
N ASN A 508 18.59 -1.32 -16.77
CA ASN A 508 17.81 -0.86 -17.92
C ASN A 508 16.66 0.01 -17.41
N ASP A 509 16.57 1.24 -17.91
CA ASP A 509 15.59 2.25 -17.53
C ASP A 509 14.15 1.71 -17.55
N ARG A 510 13.79 0.89 -18.55
CA ARG A 510 12.45 0.26 -18.62
C ARG A 510 12.16 -0.66 -17.43
N LYS A 511 13.17 -1.34 -16.88
CA LYS A 511 13.01 -2.16 -15.67
C LYS A 511 12.89 -1.29 -14.42
N GLN A 512 13.60 -0.16 -14.36
CA GLN A 512 13.48 0.79 -13.26
C GLN A 512 12.07 1.40 -13.22
N ASP A 513 11.59 1.90 -14.36
CA ASP A 513 10.23 2.43 -14.49
C ASP A 513 9.17 1.37 -14.16
N TYR A 514 9.30 0.14 -14.69
CA TYR A 514 8.42 -0.98 -14.32
C TYR A 514 8.41 -1.23 -12.81
N VAL A 515 9.57 -1.27 -12.16
CA VAL A 515 9.67 -1.50 -10.72
C VAL A 515 9.06 -0.35 -9.92
N VAL A 516 9.26 0.91 -10.32
CA VAL A 516 8.56 2.06 -9.72
C VAL A 516 7.04 1.89 -9.84
N GLN A 517 6.53 1.51 -11.02
CA GLN A 517 5.11 1.25 -11.23
C GLN A 517 4.58 0.08 -10.38
N VAL A 518 5.39 -0.98 -10.17
CA VAL A 518 5.04 -2.07 -9.23
C VAL A 518 4.95 -1.53 -7.80
N LEU A 519 5.92 -0.73 -7.35
CA LEU A 519 5.92 -0.19 -5.98
C LEU A 519 4.75 0.78 -5.73
N LEU A 520 4.34 1.55 -6.76
CA LEU A 520 3.13 2.39 -6.74
C LEU A 520 1.86 1.55 -6.69
N HIS A 521 1.75 0.52 -7.53
CA HIS A 521 0.60 -0.41 -7.56
C HIS A 521 0.40 -1.16 -6.23
N LEU A 522 1.48 -1.37 -5.46
CA LEU A 522 1.45 -2.00 -4.15
C LEU A 522 1.20 -1.04 -2.98
N ASP A 523 1.03 0.27 -3.24
CA ASP A 523 0.97 1.38 -2.27
C ASP A 523 2.22 1.48 -1.37
N ILE A 524 3.36 0.93 -1.80
CA ILE A 524 4.65 1.03 -1.09
C ILE A 524 5.26 2.41 -1.31
N LEU A 525 5.26 2.86 -2.57
CA LEU A 525 5.42 4.26 -2.92
C LEU A 525 4.03 4.87 -3.07
N VAL A 526 3.88 6.12 -2.62
CA VAL A 526 2.66 6.91 -2.75
C VAL A 526 3.01 8.21 -3.44
N GLU A 527 2.29 8.56 -4.51
CA GLU A 527 2.38 9.87 -5.13
C GLU A 527 1.63 10.91 -4.26
N PRO A 528 2.32 11.95 -3.76
CA PRO A 528 1.70 13.01 -2.97
C PRO A 528 0.79 13.87 -3.86
N LYS A 529 -0.32 14.37 -3.31
CA LYS A 529 -1.17 15.28 -4.08
C LYS A 529 -0.50 16.66 -4.26
N HIS A 530 -0.08 16.96 -5.48
CA HIS A 530 0.47 18.26 -5.84
C HIS A 530 -0.63 19.35 -5.89
N TYR A 531 -0.46 20.39 -5.09
CA TYR A 531 -1.17 21.67 -5.23
C TYR A 531 -0.17 22.75 -5.62
N ALA A 532 -0.54 23.63 -6.56
CA ALA A 532 0.30 24.75 -6.94
C ALA A 532 0.55 25.66 -5.72
N GLY A 533 1.82 25.78 -5.29
CA GLY A 533 2.23 26.57 -4.12
C GLY A 533 2.59 25.76 -2.86
N LYS A 534 2.45 24.44 -2.86
CA LYS A 534 3.05 23.54 -1.86
C LYS A 534 3.91 22.50 -2.58
N ASP A 535 5.16 22.89 -2.84
CA ASP A 535 6.08 22.16 -3.72
C ASP A 535 6.61 20.87 -3.08
N PHE A 536 5.82 19.80 -3.17
CA PHE A 536 6.41 18.48 -3.38
C PHE A 536 7.09 18.51 -4.75
N ALA A 537 8.41 18.29 -4.80
CA ALA A 537 9.14 18.18 -6.05
C ALA A 537 8.51 17.09 -6.93
N ALA A 538 8.38 17.35 -8.23
CA ALA A 538 7.63 16.50 -9.16
C ALA A 538 8.14 15.05 -9.27
N ASP A 539 9.39 14.80 -8.84
CA ASP A 539 10.04 13.50 -8.79
C ASP A 539 10.21 12.99 -7.34
N SER A 540 9.18 13.12 -6.50
CA SER A 540 9.22 12.68 -5.08
C SER A 540 8.05 11.80 -4.68
N TYR A 541 8.38 10.70 -4.00
CA TYR A 541 7.44 9.72 -3.47
C TYR A 541 7.38 9.78 -1.95
N LEU A 542 6.27 9.30 -1.41
CA LEU A 542 6.08 9.04 0.01
C LEU A 542 6.13 7.54 0.30
N VAL A 543 6.71 7.16 1.44
CA VAL A 543 6.85 5.78 1.90
C VAL A 543 6.30 5.66 3.34
N PRO A 544 4.97 5.59 3.55
CA PRO A 544 4.40 5.65 4.90
C PRO A 544 4.87 4.53 5.85
N CYS A 545 5.24 3.36 5.33
CA CYS A 545 5.59 2.18 6.13
C CYS A 545 6.98 2.22 6.78
N ILE A 546 7.89 3.10 6.34
CA ILE A 546 9.28 3.19 6.85
C ILE A 546 9.47 4.29 7.91
N VAL A 547 8.45 5.12 8.11
CA VAL A 547 8.52 6.27 9.02
C VAL A 547 8.54 5.80 10.47
N ALA A 548 9.67 6.01 11.15
CA ALA A 548 9.87 5.60 12.54
C ALA A 548 9.43 6.65 13.57
N SER A 549 9.14 7.88 13.13
CA SER A 549 8.78 8.98 14.02
C SER A 549 7.40 8.78 14.65
N LYS A 550 7.31 8.91 15.98
CA LYS A 550 6.04 8.86 16.71
C LYS A 550 5.26 10.18 16.52
N PHE A 551 3.94 10.09 16.49
CA PHE A 551 3.05 11.25 16.39
C PHE A 551 3.21 12.18 17.63
N PRO A 552 3.55 13.48 17.47
CA PRO A 552 3.91 14.34 18.59
C PRO A 552 2.75 14.61 19.58
N PRO A 553 2.97 14.58 20.90
CA PRO A 553 1.95 14.95 21.89
C PRO A 553 1.41 16.37 21.70
N THR A 554 2.23 17.31 21.22
CA THR A 554 1.80 18.68 20.89
C THR A 554 0.72 18.72 19.82
N MET A 555 0.77 17.83 18.82
CA MET A 555 -0.25 17.72 17.79
C MET A 555 -1.49 16.94 18.27
N GLN A 556 -1.33 16.01 19.22
CA GLN A 556 -2.47 15.34 19.87
C GLN A 556 -3.27 16.37 20.70
N ASN A 557 -2.56 17.23 21.43
CA ASN A 557 -3.15 18.32 22.22
C ASN A 557 -3.81 19.42 21.36
N ALA A 558 -3.53 19.49 20.05
CA ALA A 558 -4.22 20.40 19.15
C ALA A 558 -5.66 19.94 18.86
N ALA A 559 -5.93 18.63 18.90
CA ALA A 559 -7.27 18.08 18.80
C ALA A 559 -8.01 18.27 20.15
N THR A 560 -8.84 19.31 20.25
CA THR A 560 -9.53 19.70 21.49
C THR A 560 -11.05 19.54 21.39
N ASP A 561 -11.69 19.37 22.55
CA ASP A 561 -13.14 19.14 22.70
C ASP A 561 -14.00 20.20 22.00
N ASP A 562 -13.55 21.45 22.02
CA ASP A 562 -14.16 22.62 21.40
C ASP A 562 -13.90 22.76 19.89
N ARG A 563 -12.93 22.01 19.33
CA ARG A 563 -12.45 22.18 17.94
C ARG A 563 -12.49 20.93 17.08
N THR A 564 -12.78 19.76 17.64
CA THR A 564 -12.65 18.48 16.94
C THR A 564 -13.90 17.61 16.99
N ILE A 565 -14.28 17.07 15.83
CA ILE A 565 -15.15 15.88 15.73
C ILE A 565 -14.34 14.69 15.22
N CYS A 566 -14.74 13.46 15.56
CA CYS A 566 -14.04 12.26 15.09
C CYS A 566 -14.99 11.16 14.62
N ILE A 567 -14.48 10.33 13.71
CA ILE A 567 -15.08 9.09 13.23
C ILE A 567 -14.04 7.98 13.35
N ALA A 568 -14.47 6.78 13.72
CA ALA A 568 -13.61 5.61 13.79
C ALA A 568 -14.18 4.44 13.00
N TYR A 569 -13.29 3.77 12.28
CA TYR A 569 -13.53 2.44 11.71
C TYR A 569 -12.98 1.41 12.72
N HIS A 570 -13.88 0.78 13.46
CA HIS A 570 -13.57 -0.23 14.47
C HIS A 570 -13.64 -1.63 13.86
N LEU A 571 -12.49 -2.30 13.75
CA LEU A 571 -12.39 -3.67 13.26
C LEU A 571 -12.92 -4.63 14.33
N LYS A 572 -13.96 -5.41 14.04
CA LYS A 572 -14.75 -6.13 15.06
C LYS A 572 -14.04 -7.31 15.74
N GLU A 573 -13.04 -7.90 15.08
CA GLU A 573 -12.49 -9.21 15.45
C GLU A 573 -10.99 -9.18 15.80
N THR A 574 -10.23 -8.21 15.29
CA THR A 574 -8.76 -8.25 15.27
C THR A 574 -8.12 -6.86 15.31
N VAL A 575 -6.79 -6.80 15.52
CA VAL A 575 -5.99 -5.57 15.39
C VAL A 575 -5.89 -5.18 13.90
N VAL A 576 -5.93 -3.89 13.61
CA VAL A 576 -5.76 -3.37 12.23
C VAL A 576 -4.38 -3.77 11.71
N PRO A 577 -4.26 -4.54 10.61
CA PRO A 577 -2.96 -4.90 10.04
C PRO A 577 -2.17 -3.66 9.62
N SER A 578 -0.85 -3.65 9.87
CA SER A 578 0.02 -2.52 9.52
C SER A 578 -0.13 -2.10 8.05
N ALA A 579 -0.12 -3.07 7.12
CA ALA A 579 -0.30 -2.82 5.69
C ALA A 579 -1.62 -2.09 5.38
N LEU A 580 -2.73 -2.47 6.02
CA LEU A 580 -4.03 -1.82 5.86
C LEU A 580 -3.98 -0.35 6.35
N SER A 581 -3.30 -0.10 7.47
CA SER A 581 -3.13 1.26 8.01
C SER A 581 -2.34 2.17 7.05
N PHE A 582 -1.22 1.68 6.53
CA PHE A 582 -0.35 2.44 5.64
C PHE A 582 -0.99 2.68 4.27
N LYS A 583 -1.71 1.68 3.71
CA LYS A 583 -2.48 1.84 2.47
C LYS A 583 -3.55 2.92 2.59
N LEU A 584 -4.29 2.96 3.70
CA LEU A 584 -5.33 3.98 3.88
C LEU A 584 -4.73 5.37 4.08
N ILE A 585 -3.61 5.49 4.81
CA ILE A 585 -2.87 6.76 4.94
C ILE A 585 -2.36 7.21 3.56
N GLY A 586 -1.77 6.31 2.76
CA GLY A 586 -1.33 6.61 1.40
C GLY A 586 -2.48 7.11 0.51
N ALA A 587 -3.59 6.37 0.48
CA ALA A 587 -4.78 6.75 -0.27
C ALA A 587 -5.37 8.10 0.17
N ALA A 588 -5.29 8.45 1.46
CA ALA A 588 -5.70 9.76 1.96
C ALA A 588 -4.75 10.88 1.49
N ILE A 589 -3.43 10.65 1.49
CA ILE A 589 -2.43 11.66 1.07
C ILE A 589 -2.46 11.93 -0.44
N SER A 590 -2.88 10.95 -1.25
CA SER A 590 -3.19 11.19 -2.67
C SER A 590 -4.50 11.97 -2.88
N ILE A 591 -5.31 12.22 -1.83
CA ILE A 591 -6.55 13.02 -1.88
C ILE A 591 -6.37 14.39 -1.18
N TRP A 592 -5.58 14.49 -0.11
CA TRP A 592 -5.32 15.73 0.64
C TRP A 592 -3.81 15.92 0.88
N PRO A 593 -3.28 17.14 0.74
CA PRO A 593 -1.86 17.39 0.90
C PRO A 593 -1.45 17.25 2.37
N LEU A 594 -0.29 16.65 2.63
CA LEU A 594 0.30 16.61 3.98
C LEU A 594 0.53 18.04 4.50
N LYS A 595 0.15 18.26 5.76
CA LYS A 595 0.44 19.51 6.45
C LYS A 595 1.95 19.66 6.64
N LEU A 596 2.45 20.88 6.40
CA LEU A 596 3.85 21.24 6.57
C LEU A 596 4.02 22.08 7.85
N VAL A 597 4.86 21.64 8.78
CA VAL A 597 5.20 22.37 10.01
C VAL A 597 6.73 22.39 10.13
N ASP A 598 7.32 23.57 10.32
CA ASP A 598 8.76 23.76 10.45
C ASP A 598 9.58 23.05 9.35
N ALA A 599 9.13 23.21 8.09
CA ALA A 599 9.67 22.56 6.89
C ALA A 599 9.62 21.01 6.88
N ARG A 600 8.84 20.39 7.78
CA ARG A 600 8.62 18.94 7.84
C ARG A 600 7.18 18.57 7.52
N TYR A 601 6.98 17.56 6.67
CA TYR A 601 5.66 16.99 6.43
C TYR A 601 5.19 16.17 7.62
N CYS A 602 3.90 16.32 7.97
CA CYS A 602 3.29 15.70 9.13
C CYS A 602 2.87 14.23 8.87
N LEU A 603 3.85 13.41 8.46
CA LEU A 603 3.73 11.96 8.30
C LEU A 603 4.51 11.26 9.43
N TYR A 604 3.88 10.28 10.06
CA TYR A 604 4.36 9.59 11.26
C TYR A 604 4.03 8.09 11.18
N TYR A 605 4.63 7.28 12.06
CA TYR A 605 4.29 5.87 12.18
C TYR A 605 2.79 5.70 12.49
N GLN A 606 2.06 5.07 11.56
CA GLN A 606 0.61 4.83 11.62
C GLN A 606 -0.26 6.09 11.83
N ALA A 607 0.25 7.29 11.49
CA ALA A 607 -0.53 8.53 11.57
C ALA A 607 -0.09 9.58 10.55
N ALA A 608 -1.02 10.45 10.13
CA ALA A 608 -0.75 11.56 9.23
C ALA A 608 -1.67 12.75 9.51
N VAL A 609 -1.19 13.98 9.24
CA VAL A 609 -1.99 15.21 9.24
C VAL A 609 -1.99 15.82 7.84
N MET A 610 -3.17 16.14 7.33
CA MET A 610 -3.40 16.72 6.01
C MET A 610 -4.25 17.97 6.13
N ASP A 611 -4.01 18.96 5.27
CA ASP A 611 -4.84 20.17 5.19
C ASP A 611 -6.06 19.88 4.31
N THR A 612 -7.28 20.05 4.82
CA THR A 612 -8.51 19.82 4.01
C THR A 612 -9.03 21.09 3.34
N ASP A 613 -8.89 22.23 4.01
CA ASP A 613 -9.10 23.57 3.48
C ASP A 613 -8.20 24.58 4.24
N THR A 614 -8.54 25.87 4.25
CA THR A 614 -7.76 26.93 4.92
C THR A 614 -7.94 26.99 6.44
N ARG A 615 -8.92 26.28 7.01
CA ARG A 615 -9.28 26.28 8.44
C ARG A 615 -9.44 24.89 9.06
N ASN A 616 -9.53 23.85 8.24
CA ASN A 616 -9.80 22.48 8.67
C ASN A 616 -8.66 21.52 8.33
N GLU A 617 -8.26 20.73 9.31
CA GLU A 617 -7.20 19.71 9.22
C GLU A 617 -7.77 18.31 9.45
N LEU A 618 -7.37 17.35 8.63
CA LEU A 618 -7.67 15.93 8.79
C LEU A 618 -6.47 15.24 9.43
N GLN A 619 -6.66 14.66 10.61
CA GLN A 619 -5.68 13.76 11.22
C GLN A 619 -6.18 12.32 11.14
N ILE A 620 -5.38 11.40 10.61
CA ILE A 620 -5.65 9.95 10.65
C ILE A 620 -4.67 9.31 11.62
N HIS A 621 -5.18 8.47 12.52
CA HIS A 621 -4.40 7.74 13.52
C HIS A 621 -4.91 6.29 13.59
N VAL A 622 -4.01 5.31 13.60
CA VAL A 622 -4.39 3.92 13.94
C VAL A 622 -3.99 3.61 15.38
N LYS A 623 -4.94 3.07 16.15
CA LYS A 623 -4.80 2.73 17.57
C LYS A 623 -5.48 1.38 17.83
N GLY A 624 -4.69 0.30 17.86
CA GLY A 624 -5.18 -1.05 18.08
C GLY A 624 -6.17 -1.51 17.01
N GLN A 625 -7.42 -1.75 17.41
CA GLN A 625 -8.49 -2.20 16.50
C GLN A 625 -9.22 -1.04 15.79
N ARG A 626 -8.79 0.21 15.97
CA ARG A 626 -9.46 1.40 15.42
C ARG A 626 -8.55 2.19 14.47
N ILE A 627 -9.08 2.54 13.31
CA ILE A 627 -8.59 3.65 12.50
C ILE A 627 -9.47 4.85 12.83
N VAL A 628 -8.90 5.90 13.43
CA VAL A 628 -9.64 7.10 13.84
C VAL A 628 -9.23 8.28 12.96
N ALA A 629 -10.22 8.93 12.35
CA ALA A 629 -10.07 10.20 11.66
C ALA A 629 -10.64 11.33 12.54
N TYR A 630 -9.86 12.39 12.71
CA TYR A 630 -10.22 13.61 13.43
C TYR A 630 -10.30 14.74 12.42
N LEU A 631 -11.39 15.49 12.42
CA LEU A 631 -11.51 16.74 11.68
C LEU A 631 -11.42 17.87 12.70
N VAL A 632 -10.35 18.66 12.58
CA VAL A 632 -9.97 19.71 13.53
C VAL A 632 -10.12 21.06 12.84
N ASN A 633 -10.96 21.93 13.38
CA ASN A 633 -11.05 23.32 12.94
C ASN A 633 -10.07 24.20 13.73
N ASP A 634 -9.52 25.24 13.10
CA ASP A 634 -8.61 26.19 13.74
C ASP A 634 -9.25 26.91 14.95
N MET A 635 -10.53 27.27 14.83
CA MET A 635 -11.29 28.08 15.78
C MET A 635 -12.32 27.30 16.62
N SER A 636 -13.20 26.50 16.00
CA SER A 636 -14.29 25.79 16.68
C SER A 636 -14.92 24.68 15.85
N LYS A 637 -15.30 23.55 16.49
CA LYS A 637 -16.01 22.43 15.85
C LYS A 637 -17.38 22.83 15.30
N HIS A 638 -17.93 23.94 15.77
CA HIS A 638 -19.21 24.50 15.32
C HIS A 638 -19.11 25.08 13.89
N LEU A 639 -17.88 25.34 13.41
CA LEU A 639 -17.58 25.78 12.05
C LEU A 639 -17.25 24.61 11.10
N ILE A 640 -17.28 23.36 11.58
CA ILE A 640 -17.03 22.18 10.74
C ILE A 640 -18.30 21.85 9.96
N SER A 641 -18.23 22.07 8.66
CA SER A 641 -19.31 21.73 7.73
C SER A 641 -19.64 20.22 7.77
N PRO A 642 -20.95 19.87 7.84
CA PRO A 642 -21.40 18.50 7.63
C PRO A 642 -21.03 17.95 6.25
N ASP A 643 -20.98 18.80 5.22
CA ASP A 643 -20.68 18.38 3.85
C ASP A 643 -19.20 18.05 3.68
N LEU A 644 -18.31 18.83 4.32
CA LEU A 644 -16.88 18.51 4.40
C LEU A 644 -16.66 17.18 5.14
N ALA A 645 -17.22 17.05 6.34
CA ALA A 645 -17.10 15.85 7.17
C ALA A 645 -17.63 14.61 6.44
N THR A 646 -18.87 14.66 5.93
CA THR A 646 -19.49 13.55 5.20
C THR A 646 -18.70 13.20 3.93
N THR A 647 -18.14 14.18 3.20
CA THR A 647 -17.33 13.86 2.00
C THR A 647 -15.97 13.25 2.35
N ILE A 648 -15.34 13.65 3.45
CA ILE A 648 -14.14 12.96 3.97
C ILE A 648 -14.49 11.52 4.36
N GLN A 649 -15.63 11.29 5.04
CA GLN A 649 -16.10 9.95 5.40
C GLN A 649 -16.39 9.08 4.17
N GLU A 650 -17.04 9.62 3.15
CA GLU A 650 -17.27 8.93 1.87
C GLU A 650 -15.94 8.55 1.21
N CYS A 651 -15.00 9.50 1.10
CA CYS A 651 -13.68 9.28 0.52
C CYS A 651 -12.89 8.20 1.28
N LEU A 652 -12.84 8.26 2.61
CA LEU A 652 -12.15 7.26 3.44
C LEU A 652 -12.84 5.89 3.38
N THR A 653 -14.18 5.84 3.34
CA THR A 653 -14.93 4.57 3.22
C THR A 653 -14.76 3.95 1.83
N LEU A 654 -14.68 4.76 0.77
CA LEU A 654 -14.39 4.31 -0.59
C LEU A 654 -12.94 3.85 -0.75
N ALA A 655 -11.98 4.56 -0.15
CA ALA A 655 -10.58 4.14 -0.12
C ALA A 655 -10.41 2.82 0.65
N LEU A 656 -10.96 2.74 1.86
CA LEU A 656 -11.00 1.51 2.65
C LEU A 656 -11.71 0.39 1.90
N GLY A 657 -12.84 0.66 1.23
CA GLY A 657 -13.54 -0.32 0.40
C GLY A 657 -12.74 -0.82 -0.82
N ARG A 658 -11.90 0.02 -1.42
CA ARG A 658 -10.99 -0.38 -2.52
C ARG A 658 -9.81 -1.20 -2.01
N ILE A 659 -9.19 -0.77 -0.92
CA ILE A 659 -8.11 -1.50 -0.26
C ILE A 659 -8.64 -2.86 0.24
N LEU A 660 -9.80 -2.87 0.90
CA LEU A 660 -10.52 -4.09 1.26
C LEU A 660 -11.08 -4.85 0.07
N LYS A 661 -11.08 -4.35 -1.17
CA LYS A 661 -11.36 -5.13 -2.41
C LYS A 661 -10.10 -5.80 -2.96
N PHE A 662 -8.92 -5.17 -2.82
CA PHE A 662 -7.62 -5.81 -3.06
C PHE A 662 -7.42 -7.02 -2.13
N TYR A 663 -7.86 -6.91 -0.88
CA TYR A 663 -8.02 -8.06 0.04
C TYR A 663 -9.33 -8.86 -0.25
N GLY A 664 -10.35 -8.23 -0.82
CA GLY A 664 -11.79 -8.51 -0.65
C GLY A 664 -12.42 -9.73 -1.26
N HIS A 665 -11.65 -10.55 -1.97
CA HIS A 665 -12.04 -11.95 -2.11
C HIS A 665 -12.04 -12.69 -0.74
N CYS A 666 -11.60 -12.02 0.34
CA CYS A 666 -11.73 -12.42 1.74
C CYS A 666 -13.14 -12.80 2.25
N PHE A 667 -14.24 -12.27 1.70
CA PHE A 667 -15.57 -12.33 2.37
C PHE A 667 -16.67 -13.11 1.65
N GLY A 668 -16.37 -13.79 0.53
CA GLY A 668 -17.27 -14.77 -0.08
C GLY A 668 -18.64 -14.23 -0.53
N ARG A 669 -18.79 -12.92 -0.71
CA ARG A 669 -20.03 -12.28 -1.19
C ARG A 669 -19.72 -11.18 -2.19
N GLU A 670 -20.25 -11.31 -3.40
CA GLU A 670 -20.35 -10.22 -4.38
C GLU A 670 -21.37 -9.17 -3.87
N ASN A 671 -20.95 -8.28 -2.98
CA ASN A 671 -21.79 -7.21 -2.49
C ASN A 671 -20.98 -5.94 -2.19
N HIS A 672 -21.56 -4.78 -2.49
CA HIS A 672 -20.93 -3.46 -2.31
C HIS A 672 -20.89 -2.99 -0.83
N HIS A 673 -20.87 -3.93 0.13
CA HIS A 673 -21.02 -3.69 1.57
C HIS A 673 -19.91 -4.32 2.44
N VAL A 674 -18.81 -4.80 1.85
CA VAL A 674 -17.68 -5.46 2.56
C VAL A 674 -17.17 -4.66 3.78
N THR A 675 -17.18 -3.32 3.71
CA THR A 675 -16.79 -2.45 4.82
C THR A 675 -17.70 -2.58 6.05
N SER A 676 -19.02 -2.76 5.90
CA SER A 676 -19.95 -2.83 7.05
C SER A 676 -19.95 -4.19 7.76
N ASP A 677 -19.56 -5.26 7.07
CA ASP A 677 -19.43 -6.58 7.67
C ASP A 677 -18.18 -6.64 8.57
N LEU A 678 -17.04 -6.10 8.09
CA LEU A 678 -15.78 -6.04 8.84
C LEU A 678 -15.72 -4.96 9.92
N PHE A 679 -16.14 -3.74 9.59
CA PHE A 679 -15.98 -2.57 10.45
C PHE A 679 -17.31 -2.13 11.04
N GLU A 680 -17.30 -1.83 12.33
CA GLU A 680 -18.30 -0.99 12.96
C GLU A 680 -17.86 0.47 12.80
N ILE A 681 -18.77 1.34 12.36
CA ILE A 681 -18.52 2.78 12.31
C ILE A 681 -18.96 3.38 13.65
N GLU A 682 -18.03 4.05 14.31
CA GLU A 682 -18.27 4.85 15.51
C GLU A 682 -18.05 6.32 15.19
N VAL A 683 -18.78 7.21 15.86
CA VAL A 683 -18.59 8.67 15.78
C VAL A 683 -18.37 9.24 17.18
N GLY A 684 -17.75 10.41 17.30
CA GLY A 684 -17.44 10.95 18.62
C GLY A 684 -16.81 12.34 18.65
N GLU A 685 -16.29 12.67 19.83
CA GLU A 685 -15.61 13.93 20.15
C GLU A 685 -14.36 13.64 21.00
N VAL A 686 -13.48 14.63 21.17
CA VAL A 686 -12.39 14.56 22.16
C VAL A 686 -12.88 15.02 23.54
N CYS A 687 -12.47 14.35 24.61
CA CYS A 687 -12.75 14.75 25.99
C CYS A 687 -11.46 14.63 26.82
N LYS A 688 -10.96 15.74 27.37
CA LYS A 688 -9.73 15.77 28.19
C LYS A 688 -8.49 15.13 27.50
N GLY A 689 -8.41 15.23 26.16
CA GLY A 689 -7.35 14.59 25.36
C GLY A 689 -7.62 13.15 24.93
N GLU A 690 -8.72 12.53 25.40
CA GLU A 690 -9.11 11.17 25.02
C GLU A 690 -10.26 11.15 24.00
N THR A 691 -10.21 10.22 23.05
CA THR A 691 -11.25 10.03 22.04
C THR A 691 -12.47 9.31 22.64
N CYS A 692 -13.61 10.01 22.71
CA CYS A 692 -14.87 9.47 23.22
C CYS A 692 -15.79 9.10 22.07
N LEU A 693 -15.86 7.80 21.75
CA LEU A 693 -16.60 7.22 20.63
C LEU A 693 -17.93 6.59 21.08
N ILE A 694 -18.90 6.55 20.18
CA ILE A 694 -20.19 5.85 20.30
C ILE A 694 -20.54 5.20 18.94
N PRO A 695 -21.09 3.98 18.91
CA PRO A 695 -21.53 3.35 17.66
C PRO A 695 -22.52 4.24 16.89
N LEU A 696 -22.41 4.24 15.56
CA LEU A 696 -23.22 5.11 14.69
C LEU A 696 -24.74 4.83 14.80
N SER A 697 -25.12 3.58 15.04
CA SER A 697 -26.50 3.15 15.33
C SER A 697 -27.06 3.83 16.59
N ASP A 698 -26.25 3.88 17.65
CA ASP A 698 -26.59 4.53 18.91
C ASP A 698 -26.61 6.06 18.80
N ALA A 699 -25.63 6.64 18.08
CA ALA A 699 -25.58 8.08 17.84
C ALA A 699 -26.83 8.60 17.13
N LYS A 700 -27.39 7.82 16.19
CA LYS A 700 -28.62 8.15 15.45
C LYS A 700 -29.91 8.11 16.30
N THR A 701 -29.90 7.43 17.45
CA THR A 701 -31.10 7.23 18.29
C THR A 701 -31.07 8.03 19.60
N LYS A 702 -29.89 8.43 20.06
CA LYS A 702 -29.68 9.16 21.31
C LYS A 702 -29.27 10.60 21.01
N ALA A 703 -29.94 11.59 21.62
CA ALA A 703 -29.52 12.99 21.51
C ALA A 703 -28.24 13.31 22.32
N HIS A 704 -27.98 12.52 23.36
CA HIS A 704 -26.83 12.67 24.25
C HIS A 704 -26.29 11.31 24.68
N TRP A 705 -24.99 11.24 24.97
CA TRP A 705 -24.39 10.06 25.61
C TRP A 705 -23.44 10.46 26.72
N ARG A 706 -23.20 9.54 27.67
CA ARG A 706 -22.21 9.71 28.74
C ARG A 706 -20.95 8.92 28.37
N CYS A 707 -19.80 9.58 28.34
CA CYS A 707 -18.53 8.92 28.07
C CYS A 707 -17.94 8.27 29.34
N LYS A 708 -16.84 7.51 29.19
CA LYS A 708 -16.11 6.88 30.31
C LYS A 708 -15.67 7.89 31.38
N ASN A 709 -15.34 9.11 30.97
CA ASN A 709 -14.94 10.22 31.84
C ASN A 709 -16.11 10.96 32.51
N GLY A 710 -17.33 10.41 32.43
CA GLY A 710 -18.54 10.94 33.08
C GLY A 710 -19.16 12.16 32.39
N LYS A 711 -18.47 12.79 31.43
CA LYS A 711 -19.00 13.91 30.64
C LYS A 711 -20.20 13.46 29.80
N ILE A 712 -21.22 14.31 29.72
CA ILE A 712 -22.33 14.17 28.78
C ILE A 712 -21.97 14.93 27.50
N HIS A 713 -22.04 14.24 26.37
CA HIS A 713 -21.79 14.77 25.03
C HIS A 713 -23.09 14.81 24.23
N ASN A 714 -23.16 15.68 23.22
CA ASN A 714 -24.29 15.84 22.32
C ASN A 714 -23.97 15.16 20.97
N THR A 715 -24.81 14.24 20.50
CA THR A 715 -24.55 13.45 19.27
C THR A 715 -24.64 14.27 17.98
N LYS A 716 -25.19 15.48 18.04
CA LYS A 716 -25.33 16.39 16.89
C LYS A 716 -24.03 16.59 16.10
N PHE A 717 -22.93 16.99 16.76
CA PHE A 717 -21.66 17.26 16.06
C PHE A 717 -20.99 15.98 15.52
N PRO A 718 -20.92 14.86 16.27
CA PRO A 718 -20.54 13.56 15.71
C PRO A 718 -21.36 13.11 14.49
N LEU A 719 -22.66 13.46 14.42
CA LEU A 719 -23.50 13.13 13.28
C LEU A 719 -23.21 13.98 12.03
N ASN A 720 -22.41 15.04 12.11
CA ASN A 720 -21.95 15.80 10.93
C ASN A 720 -21.21 14.90 9.90
N TRP A 721 -20.61 13.79 10.36
CA TRP A 721 -19.94 12.80 9.50
C TRP A 721 -20.88 11.97 8.61
N VAL A 722 -22.19 12.01 8.85
CA VAL A 722 -23.17 11.08 8.23
C VAL A 722 -24.49 11.78 7.86
N VAL A 723 -24.43 13.08 7.58
CA VAL A 723 -25.64 13.86 7.25
C VAL A 723 -26.14 13.45 5.86
N ASP A 724 -27.45 13.22 5.75
CA ASP A 724 -28.08 12.95 4.47
C ASP A 724 -28.12 14.22 3.61
N LYS A 725 -27.14 14.35 2.72
CA LYS A 725 -27.03 15.40 1.70
C LYS A 725 -28.28 15.54 0.81
N ASN A 726 -29.11 14.50 0.71
CA ASN A 726 -30.34 14.53 -0.08
C ASN A 726 -31.52 15.17 0.66
N LYS A 727 -31.37 15.48 1.95
CA LYS A 727 -32.43 16.09 2.78
C LYS A 727 -32.55 17.60 2.53
N LYS A 728 -33.06 17.93 1.34
CA LYS A 728 -33.25 19.30 0.79
C LYS A 728 -34.12 20.25 1.62
N GLN A 729 -34.79 19.77 2.66
CA GLN A 729 -35.67 20.56 3.51
C GLN A 729 -35.24 20.46 4.97
N CYS A 730 -35.31 21.59 5.68
CA CYS A 730 -35.26 21.60 7.13
C CYS A 730 -36.49 20.91 7.72
N ASP A 731 -36.42 20.50 8.98
CA ASP A 731 -37.62 20.12 9.72
C ASP A 731 -38.58 21.32 9.79
N SER A 732 -39.88 21.03 9.72
CA SER A 732 -41.01 21.94 9.92
C SER A 732 -40.89 22.88 11.13
N ASN A 733 -40.15 22.48 12.17
CA ASN A 733 -39.93 23.23 13.41
C ASN A 733 -38.57 23.97 13.47
N CYS A 734 -37.82 24.05 12.36
CA CYS A 734 -36.50 24.69 12.34
C CYS A 734 -36.58 26.21 12.59
N LYS A 735 -35.70 26.73 13.46
CA LYS A 735 -35.71 28.14 13.90
C LYS A 735 -34.72 29.05 13.14
N GLY A 736 -34.21 28.59 12.00
CA GLY A 736 -33.13 29.25 11.27
C GLY A 736 -31.73 28.84 11.75
N LEU A 737 -30.71 29.62 11.37
CA LEU A 737 -29.33 29.43 11.82
C LEU A 737 -29.21 29.47 13.34
N GLU A 738 -28.23 28.75 13.86
CA GLU A 738 -27.96 28.67 15.30
C GLU A 738 -27.31 29.96 15.82
N THR A 739 -27.48 30.23 17.12
CA THR A 739 -27.10 31.51 17.75
C THR A 739 -25.63 31.88 17.58
N GLU A 740 -24.74 30.89 17.49
CA GLU A 740 -23.30 31.11 17.25
C GLU A 740 -23.04 31.46 15.77
N ALA A 741 -23.65 30.73 14.83
CA ALA A 741 -23.56 31.03 13.39
C ALA A 741 -24.16 32.40 13.05
N GLN A 742 -25.19 32.85 13.78
CA GLN A 742 -25.76 34.20 13.66
C GLN A 742 -24.78 35.34 13.98
N LEU A 743 -23.67 35.07 14.68
CA LEU A 743 -22.63 36.06 14.98
C LEU A 743 -21.60 36.21 13.85
N LEU A 744 -21.54 35.26 12.91
CA LEU A 744 -20.58 35.27 11.81
C LEU A 744 -20.97 36.33 10.75
N THR A 745 -19.97 36.82 10.02
CA THR A 745 -20.11 37.72 8.87
C THR A 745 -20.32 36.91 7.58
N PRO A 746 -21.34 37.21 6.76
CA PRO A 746 -21.48 36.62 5.43
C PRO A 746 -20.41 37.15 4.46
N ASP A 747 -19.87 36.27 3.63
CA ASP A 747 -19.00 36.65 2.51
C ASP A 747 -19.77 36.79 1.19
N ASP A 748 -19.04 37.06 0.10
CA ASP A 748 -19.63 37.29 -1.21
C ASP A 748 -20.30 36.03 -1.81
N GLN A 749 -19.82 34.81 -1.48
CA GLN A 749 -20.41 33.55 -1.94
C GLN A 749 -21.75 33.27 -1.24
N HIS A 750 -21.83 33.53 0.06
CA HIS A 750 -23.09 33.48 0.81
C HIS A 750 -24.15 34.41 0.21
N PHE A 751 -23.76 35.59 -0.28
CA PHE A 751 -24.69 36.50 -0.96
C PHE A 751 -25.15 35.99 -2.33
N VAL A 752 -24.30 35.32 -3.11
CA VAL A 752 -24.71 34.66 -4.37
C VAL A 752 -25.75 33.58 -4.11
N GLN A 753 -25.50 32.71 -3.14
CA GLN A 753 -26.42 31.64 -2.77
C GLN A 753 -27.73 32.21 -2.21
N LEU A 754 -27.67 33.29 -1.42
CA LEU A 754 -28.85 33.99 -0.91
C LEU A 754 -29.69 34.63 -2.01
N ALA A 755 -29.08 35.35 -2.94
CA ALA A 755 -29.77 35.95 -4.09
C ALA A 755 -30.45 34.89 -4.97
N ARG A 756 -29.80 33.74 -5.19
CA ARG A 756 -30.39 32.59 -5.90
C ARG A 756 -31.64 32.04 -5.21
N THR A 757 -31.61 31.95 -3.88
CA THR A 757 -32.66 31.28 -3.09
C THR A 757 -33.84 32.19 -2.77
N ILE A 758 -33.61 33.49 -2.54
CA ILE A 758 -34.70 34.47 -2.34
C ILE A 758 -35.50 34.68 -3.63
N GLY A 759 -34.80 34.93 -4.74
CA GLY A 759 -35.43 35.27 -6.01
C GLY A 759 -36.10 36.65 -6.01
N ILE A 760 -36.34 37.20 -7.21
CA ILE A 760 -36.70 38.61 -7.37
C ILE A 760 -38.04 39.01 -6.72
N GLY A 761 -38.98 38.07 -6.55
CA GLY A 761 -40.31 38.35 -6.01
C GLY A 761 -40.31 38.66 -4.51
N ASP A 762 -39.48 37.96 -3.73
CA ASP A 762 -39.39 38.15 -2.27
C ASP A 762 -38.32 39.22 -1.91
N PHE A 763 -37.43 39.56 -2.85
CA PHE A 763 -36.26 40.41 -2.59
C PHE A 763 -36.61 41.84 -2.14
N TYR A 764 -37.65 42.49 -2.68
CA TYR A 764 -38.04 43.84 -2.25
C TYR A 764 -38.36 43.89 -0.74
N ASN A 765 -39.22 43.00 -0.27
CA ASN A 765 -39.61 42.95 1.15
C ASN A 765 -38.40 42.62 2.02
N PHE A 766 -37.58 41.64 1.61
CA PHE A 766 -36.35 41.30 2.30
C PHE A 766 -35.36 42.48 2.40
N PHE A 767 -35.19 43.24 1.32
CA PHE A 767 -34.29 44.40 1.27
C PHE A 767 -34.74 45.53 2.22
N ILE A 768 -36.05 45.79 2.32
CA ILE A 768 -36.61 46.74 3.29
C ILE A 768 -36.44 46.22 4.73
N GLU A 769 -36.68 44.93 5.00
CA GLU A 769 -36.48 44.32 6.32
C GLU A 769 -35.00 44.26 6.77
N LEU A 770 -34.06 44.38 5.83
CA LEU A 770 -32.63 44.59 6.13
C LEU A 770 -32.31 46.03 6.60
N GLY A 771 -33.27 46.96 6.55
CA GLY A 771 -33.12 48.37 6.93
C GLY A 771 -32.75 49.30 5.78
N MET A 772 -32.90 48.85 4.52
CA MET A 772 -32.60 49.67 3.34
C MET A 772 -33.81 50.52 2.93
N GLU A 773 -33.57 51.64 2.24
CA GLU A 773 -34.64 52.52 1.80
C GLU A 773 -35.18 52.13 0.42
N LYS A 774 -36.45 52.48 0.15
CA LYS A 774 -37.03 52.34 -1.18
C LYS A 774 -36.23 53.11 -2.25
N ALA A 775 -35.66 54.26 -1.91
CA ALA A 775 -34.82 55.03 -2.80
C ALA A 775 -33.55 54.25 -3.22
N ASP A 776 -32.94 53.50 -2.29
CA ASP A 776 -31.79 52.63 -2.57
C ASP A 776 -32.20 51.52 -3.56
N TYR A 777 -33.37 50.89 -3.34
CA TYR A 777 -33.92 49.86 -4.22
C TYR A 777 -34.22 50.39 -5.63
N ASP A 778 -34.88 51.55 -5.75
CA ASP A 778 -35.23 52.16 -7.03
C ASP A 778 -33.97 52.57 -7.82
N ASN A 779 -32.92 53.06 -7.14
CA ASN A 779 -31.62 53.38 -7.72
C ASN A 779 -30.86 52.13 -8.22
N LEU A 780 -30.84 51.06 -7.42
CA LEU A 780 -30.25 49.78 -7.81
C LEU A 780 -30.98 49.18 -9.01
N ASN A 781 -32.32 49.21 -9.00
CA ASN A 781 -33.14 48.69 -10.09
C ASN A 781 -32.84 49.46 -11.38
N PHE A 782 -32.82 50.80 -11.34
CA PHE A 782 -32.45 51.61 -12.50
C PHE A 782 -31.07 51.27 -13.08
N ARG A 783 -30.10 50.88 -12.24
CA ARG A 783 -28.74 50.52 -12.67
C ARG A 783 -28.60 49.09 -13.20
N TYR A 784 -29.36 48.14 -12.65
CA TYR A 784 -29.13 46.70 -12.85
C TYR A 784 -30.37 45.91 -13.35
N PHE A 785 -31.48 46.57 -13.74
CA PHE A 785 -32.74 45.92 -14.15
C PHE A 785 -32.61 44.85 -15.24
N SER A 786 -31.56 44.91 -16.08
CA SER A 786 -31.32 43.94 -17.14
C SER A 786 -31.08 42.53 -16.59
N ASN A 787 -30.40 42.41 -15.45
CA ASN A 787 -30.08 41.14 -14.83
C ASN A 787 -30.53 41.09 -13.36
N PRO A 788 -31.60 40.34 -13.04
CA PRO A 788 -32.12 40.24 -11.68
C PRO A 788 -31.12 39.69 -10.65
N MET A 789 -30.16 38.84 -11.05
CA MET A 789 -29.15 38.31 -10.11
C MET A 789 -28.14 39.38 -9.72
N ASP A 790 -27.60 40.11 -10.70
CA ASP A 790 -26.67 41.21 -10.46
C ASP A 790 -27.33 42.33 -9.64
N PHE A 791 -28.61 42.63 -9.90
CA PHE A 791 -29.41 43.55 -9.09
C PHE A 791 -29.51 43.11 -7.62
N MET A 792 -29.89 41.85 -7.34
CA MET A 792 -30.01 41.34 -5.97
C MET A 792 -28.66 41.29 -5.25
N LEU A 793 -27.60 40.90 -5.95
CA LEU A 793 -26.23 40.89 -5.43
C LEU A 793 -25.75 42.29 -5.05
N MET A 794 -25.91 43.27 -5.94
CA MET A 794 -25.53 44.65 -5.67
C MET A 794 -26.33 45.25 -4.51
N GLY A 795 -27.60 44.86 -4.32
CA GLY A 795 -28.37 45.23 -3.14
C GLY A 795 -27.85 44.63 -1.83
N LEU A 796 -27.52 43.33 -1.80
CA LEU A 796 -26.89 42.68 -0.64
C LEU A 796 -25.55 43.34 -0.27
N PHE A 797 -24.77 43.72 -1.29
CA PHE A 797 -23.53 44.42 -1.12
C PHE A 797 -23.70 45.85 -0.58
N GLU A 798 -24.63 46.63 -1.15
CA GLU A 798 -24.92 47.99 -0.69
C GLU A 798 -25.46 48.00 0.74
N TRP A 799 -26.22 46.96 1.13
CA TRP A 799 -26.59 46.72 2.52
C TRP A 799 -25.40 46.47 3.44
N ARG A 800 -24.44 45.61 3.04
CA ARG A 800 -23.22 45.36 3.82
C ARG A 800 -22.44 46.66 4.02
N ASP A 801 -22.15 47.37 2.93
CA ASP A 801 -21.36 48.61 2.95
C ASP A 801 -22.02 49.68 3.84
N LYS A 802 -23.34 49.88 3.72
CA LYS A 802 -24.12 50.83 4.53
C LYS A 802 -24.05 50.43 6.01
N THR A 803 -24.31 49.15 6.31
CA THR A 803 -24.25 48.59 7.66
C THR A 803 -22.87 48.78 8.32
N GLU A 804 -21.80 48.52 7.60
CA GLU A 804 -20.42 48.67 8.09
C GLU A 804 -20.02 50.14 8.25
N SER A 805 -20.53 51.03 7.38
CA SER A 805 -20.31 52.48 7.50
C SER A 805 -20.95 53.08 8.76
N ASP A 806 -22.06 52.50 9.23
CA ASP A 806 -22.73 52.84 10.50
C ASP A 806 -22.03 52.25 11.75
N GLN A 807 -20.79 51.73 11.60
CA GLN A 807 -20.01 51.04 12.64
C GLN A 807 -20.68 49.76 13.20
N LEU A 808 -21.63 49.18 12.47
CA LEU A 808 -22.28 47.92 12.83
C LEU A 808 -21.76 46.78 11.98
N THR A 809 -21.56 45.59 12.56
CA THR A 809 -21.17 44.42 11.77
C THR A 809 -22.37 43.90 10.96
N ALA A 810 -22.16 43.59 9.67
CA ALA A 810 -23.11 42.81 8.88
C ALA A 810 -22.98 41.33 9.30
N THR A 811 -24.02 40.73 9.87
CA THR A 811 -23.98 39.34 10.38
C THR A 811 -25.13 38.50 9.86
N PHE A 812 -24.96 37.17 9.87
CA PHE A 812 -26.04 36.24 9.57
C PHE A 812 -27.26 36.43 10.47
N GLY A 813 -27.10 36.88 11.71
CA GLY A 813 -28.21 37.21 12.61
C GLY A 813 -29.10 38.35 12.10
N LYS A 814 -28.55 39.30 11.33
CA LYS A 814 -29.34 40.34 10.65
C LYS A 814 -30.09 39.76 9.44
N LEU A 815 -29.38 39.01 8.58
CA LEU A 815 -29.99 38.29 7.44
C LEU A 815 -31.13 37.37 7.90
N GLN A 816 -30.91 36.62 8.98
CA GLN A 816 -31.86 35.67 9.57
C GLN A 816 -33.13 36.38 10.08
N LYS A 817 -33.00 37.57 10.68
CA LYS A 817 -34.16 38.38 11.10
C LYS A 817 -34.99 38.82 9.90
N ALA A 818 -34.37 39.41 8.88
CA ALA A 818 -35.07 39.86 7.68
C ALA A 818 -35.73 38.70 6.92
N LEU A 819 -35.06 37.54 6.80
CA LEU A 819 -35.67 36.33 6.24
C LEU A 819 -36.84 35.80 7.09
N THR A 820 -36.79 35.92 8.41
CA THR A 820 -37.89 35.47 9.28
C THR A 820 -39.11 36.39 9.13
N ALA A 821 -38.90 37.69 8.93
CA ALA A 821 -39.98 38.65 8.67
C ALA A 821 -40.74 38.36 7.37
N ILE A 822 -40.09 37.76 6.36
CA ILE A 822 -40.71 37.32 5.11
C ILE A 822 -41.06 35.81 5.05
N GLU A 823 -41.13 35.13 6.21
CA GLU A 823 -41.46 33.69 6.33
C GLU A 823 -40.49 32.74 5.56
N ARG A 824 -39.23 33.16 5.37
CA ARG A 824 -38.15 32.42 4.70
C ARG A 824 -36.99 32.02 5.62
N GLN A 825 -37.26 31.83 6.92
CA GLN A 825 -36.22 31.56 7.94
C GLN A 825 -35.28 30.38 7.64
N HIS A 826 -35.65 29.45 6.75
CA HIS A 826 -34.83 28.28 6.42
C HIS A 826 -33.79 28.52 5.31
N TYR A 827 -33.84 29.64 4.57
CA TYR A 827 -32.94 29.84 3.42
C TYR A 827 -31.47 29.87 3.83
N LEU A 828 -31.11 30.51 4.95
CA LEU A 828 -29.74 30.46 5.47
C LEU A 828 -29.31 29.07 5.95
N CYS A 829 -30.25 28.21 6.34
CA CYS A 829 -29.95 26.81 6.69
C CYS A 829 -29.63 25.96 5.45
N GLN A 830 -30.12 26.35 4.28
CA GLN A 830 -29.78 25.71 3.01
C GLN A 830 -28.42 26.21 2.51
N ILE A 831 -28.22 27.53 2.49
CA ILE A 831 -26.97 28.20 2.11
C ILE A 831 -25.79 27.67 2.92
N HIS A 832 -25.91 27.62 4.25
CA HIS A 832 -24.87 27.09 5.14
C HIS A 832 -24.60 25.58 5.01
N ARG A 833 -25.42 24.83 4.26
CA ARG A 833 -25.12 23.44 3.86
C ARG A 833 -24.41 23.39 2.51
N GLU A 834 -24.90 24.17 1.53
CA GLU A 834 -24.41 24.17 0.15
C GLU A 834 -23.00 24.80 0.00
N ASP A 835 -22.56 25.65 0.95
CA ASP A 835 -21.31 26.42 0.87
C ASP A 835 -19.99 25.61 0.81
N HIS A 836 -20.06 24.27 0.92
CA HIS A 836 -18.87 23.40 0.98
C HIS A 836 -18.77 22.42 -0.20
N THR A 837 -19.62 22.52 -1.23
CA THR A 837 -19.66 21.56 -2.34
C THR A 837 -18.72 21.90 -3.51
N LEU A 838 -17.41 22.01 -3.29
CA LEU A 838 -16.39 22.00 -4.35
C LEU A 838 -15.20 21.07 -4.00
N VAL A 839 -15.50 19.77 -3.83
CA VAL A 839 -14.45 18.75 -3.78
C VAL A 839 -13.90 18.49 -5.19
N GLU A 840 -12.77 19.12 -5.48
CA GLU A 840 -12.07 19.07 -6.76
C GLU A 840 -11.62 17.65 -7.12
N LYS A 841 -12.33 17.03 -8.08
CA LYS A 841 -11.81 15.95 -8.92
C LYS A 841 -11.70 16.47 -10.34
N ALA A 842 -10.48 16.60 -10.84
CA ALA A 842 -10.22 17.04 -12.21
C ALA A 842 -9.12 16.21 -12.86
N HIS A 843 -9.31 15.91 -14.15
CA HIS A 843 -8.26 15.35 -15.01
C HIS A 843 -7.18 16.41 -15.28
N SER A 844 -5.96 15.99 -15.62
CA SER A 844 -4.77 16.87 -15.72
C SER A 844 -4.98 18.18 -16.50
N ARG A 845 -5.64 18.16 -17.66
CA ARG A 845 -5.88 19.34 -18.51
C ARG A 845 -6.88 20.36 -17.95
N LEU A 846 -7.74 19.97 -17.00
CA LEU A 846 -8.72 20.88 -16.42
C LEU A 846 -8.11 21.81 -15.36
N GLN A 847 -6.87 21.56 -14.97
CA GLN A 847 -6.07 22.35 -14.03
C GLN A 847 -5.20 23.42 -14.72
N ASP A 848 -5.21 23.49 -16.05
CA ASP A 848 -4.50 24.52 -16.80
C ASP A 848 -5.21 25.89 -16.68
N VAL A 849 -4.44 26.97 -16.85
CA VAL A 849 -4.96 28.35 -16.89
C VAL A 849 -5.50 28.61 -18.30
N PRO A 850 -6.70 29.20 -18.47
CA PRO A 850 -7.22 29.50 -19.81
C PRO A 850 -6.32 30.49 -20.56
N SER A 851 -6.11 30.22 -21.86
CA SER A 851 -5.34 31.10 -22.74
C SER A 851 -6.09 32.40 -23.01
N ASP A 852 -5.37 33.44 -23.44
CA ASP A 852 -5.99 34.71 -23.84
C ASP A 852 -7.00 34.49 -24.98
N ASP A 853 -6.67 33.64 -25.97
CA ASP A 853 -7.59 33.22 -27.03
C ASP A 853 -8.95 32.70 -26.52
N VAL A 854 -8.98 32.07 -25.34
CA VAL A 854 -10.22 31.55 -24.73
C VAL A 854 -11.00 32.66 -24.03
N ILE A 855 -10.33 33.61 -23.38
CA ILE A 855 -10.95 34.78 -22.76
C ILE A 855 -11.52 35.72 -23.83
N ASP A 856 -10.74 36.01 -24.86
CA ASP A 856 -11.13 36.81 -26.01
C ASP A 856 -12.30 36.15 -26.73
N ALA A 857 -12.24 34.84 -27.01
CA ALA A 857 -13.34 34.12 -27.67
C ALA A 857 -14.62 34.01 -26.82
N LEU A 858 -14.55 34.02 -25.49
CA LEU A 858 -15.73 34.10 -24.62
C LEU A 858 -16.39 35.48 -24.68
N THR A 859 -15.58 36.53 -24.84
CA THR A 859 -15.98 37.93 -24.86
C THR A 859 -16.51 38.35 -26.23
N ASP A 860 -15.69 38.23 -27.29
CA ASP A 860 -15.99 38.70 -28.66
C ASP A 860 -17.25 38.07 -29.25
N LYS A 861 -17.52 36.81 -28.87
CA LYS A 861 -18.69 36.05 -29.33
C LYS A 861 -19.89 36.18 -28.39
N ASN A 862 -19.80 37.01 -27.34
CA ASN A 862 -20.81 37.22 -26.29
C ASN A 862 -21.41 35.89 -25.80
N LEU A 863 -20.54 35.00 -25.30
CA LEU A 863 -20.92 33.65 -24.89
C LEU A 863 -21.38 33.56 -23.42
N ILE A 864 -21.18 34.64 -22.67
CA ILE A 864 -21.43 34.73 -21.22
C ILE A 864 -22.77 35.43 -20.92
N GLY A 865 -23.14 36.47 -21.66
CA GLY A 865 -24.35 37.26 -21.40
C GLY A 865 -24.11 38.43 -20.44
N ASP A 866 -25.15 38.82 -19.70
CA ASP A 866 -25.19 40.03 -18.87
C ASP A 866 -25.01 39.77 -17.36
N CYS A 867 -24.60 38.56 -16.97
CA CYS A 867 -24.36 38.15 -15.58
C CYS A 867 -22.97 38.57 -15.07
N VAL A 868 -22.63 39.86 -15.17
CA VAL A 868 -21.27 40.38 -14.95
C VAL A 868 -20.87 40.31 -13.48
N VAL A 869 -21.71 40.81 -12.57
CA VAL A 869 -21.44 40.82 -11.13
C VAL A 869 -21.42 39.39 -10.62
N HIS A 870 -22.40 38.58 -11.02
CA HIS A 870 -22.46 37.17 -10.64
C HIS A 870 -21.23 36.38 -11.12
N LEU A 871 -20.76 36.58 -12.35
CA LEU A 871 -19.51 35.97 -12.84
C LEU A 871 -18.32 36.38 -11.96
N GLY A 872 -18.17 37.67 -11.64
CA GLY A 872 -17.05 38.15 -10.82
C GLY A 872 -16.94 37.43 -9.47
N VAL A 873 -18.07 37.24 -8.78
CA VAL A 873 -18.10 36.56 -7.48
C VAL A 873 -17.86 35.04 -7.60
N GLU A 874 -18.40 34.39 -8.63
CA GLU A 874 -18.13 32.96 -8.90
C GLU A 874 -16.65 32.71 -9.24
N LEU A 875 -15.99 33.68 -9.88
CA LEU A 875 -14.53 33.70 -10.07
C LEU A 875 -13.74 34.11 -8.82
N CYS A 876 -14.41 34.32 -7.68
CA CYS A 876 -13.83 34.73 -6.39
C CYS A 876 -13.15 36.11 -6.40
N LEU A 877 -13.51 37.02 -7.32
CA LEU A 877 -12.97 38.39 -7.34
C LEU A 877 -13.56 39.23 -6.20
N SER A 878 -12.77 40.17 -5.68
CA SER A 878 -13.25 41.08 -4.65
C SER A 878 -14.34 42.01 -5.19
N ILE A 879 -15.31 42.36 -4.35
CA ILE A 879 -16.32 43.36 -4.69
C ILE A 879 -15.69 44.70 -5.15
N GLY A 880 -14.53 45.08 -4.60
CA GLY A 880 -13.81 46.29 -5.00
C GLY A 880 -13.35 46.23 -6.46
N ASP A 881 -12.85 45.07 -6.88
CA ASP A 881 -12.43 44.84 -8.27
C ASP A 881 -13.61 44.82 -9.24
N ILE A 882 -14.73 44.22 -8.85
CA ILE A 882 -15.98 44.18 -9.63
C ILE A 882 -16.53 45.60 -9.80
N LYS A 883 -16.67 46.37 -8.71
CA LYS A 883 -17.10 47.78 -8.77
C LYS A 883 -16.18 48.63 -9.66
N LYS A 884 -14.86 48.41 -9.58
CA LYS A 884 -13.87 49.06 -10.43
C LYS A 884 -14.03 48.68 -11.90
N THR A 885 -14.36 47.43 -12.21
CA THR A 885 -14.70 47.00 -13.58
C THR A 885 -15.93 47.73 -14.11
N LEU A 886 -17.03 47.73 -13.35
CA LEU A 886 -18.28 48.39 -13.73
C LEU A 886 -18.10 49.90 -13.95
N TYR A 887 -17.25 50.54 -13.15
CA TYR A 887 -16.90 51.95 -13.28
C TYR A 887 -16.03 52.25 -14.51
N ASN A 888 -15.03 51.40 -14.79
CA ASN A 888 -14.10 51.57 -15.91
C ASN A 888 -14.78 51.33 -17.28
N PHE A 889 -15.74 50.42 -17.34
CA PHE A 889 -16.42 49.98 -18.57
C PHE A 889 -17.93 50.25 -18.51
N PRO A 890 -18.39 51.51 -18.36
CA PRO A 890 -19.79 51.82 -18.13
C PRO A 890 -20.64 51.47 -19.36
N ARG A 891 -21.60 50.55 -19.20
CA ARG A 891 -22.48 50.01 -20.25
C ARG A 891 -21.80 49.17 -21.34
N ASP A 892 -20.52 48.84 -21.19
CA ASP A 892 -19.82 47.90 -22.07
C ASP A 892 -19.71 46.53 -21.40
N LEU A 893 -20.73 45.69 -21.59
CA LEU A 893 -20.78 44.34 -21.01
C LEU A 893 -19.61 43.46 -21.44
N ASN A 894 -19.13 43.61 -22.68
CA ASN A 894 -18.00 42.84 -23.19
C ASN A 894 -16.70 43.28 -22.51
N GLY A 895 -16.42 44.59 -22.47
CA GLY A 895 -15.28 45.15 -21.75
C GLY A 895 -15.29 44.79 -20.25
N GLN A 896 -16.47 44.77 -19.62
CA GLN A 896 -16.63 44.31 -18.23
C GLN A 896 -16.28 42.82 -18.06
N VAL A 897 -16.83 41.92 -18.88
CA VAL A 897 -16.54 40.49 -18.83
C VAL A 897 -15.06 40.21 -19.09
N HIS A 898 -14.45 40.92 -20.04
CA HIS A 898 -13.02 40.81 -20.36
C HIS A 898 -12.13 41.20 -19.19
N ASP A 899 -12.38 42.37 -18.59
CA ASP A 899 -11.60 42.88 -17.45
C ASP A 899 -11.74 41.98 -16.22
N LEU A 900 -12.92 41.40 -15.94
CA LEU A 900 -13.08 40.40 -14.88
C LEU A 900 -12.28 39.12 -15.17
N LEU A 901 -12.40 38.54 -16.36
CA LEU A 901 -11.66 37.31 -16.72
C LEU A 901 -10.15 37.53 -16.70
N THR A 902 -9.69 38.71 -17.15
CA THR A 902 -8.27 39.11 -17.13
C THR A 902 -7.76 39.34 -15.71
N LYS A 903 -8.53 40.01 -14.84
CA LYS A 903 -8.19 40.17 -13.41
C LYS A 903 -8.11 38.83 -12.70
N TRP A 904 -9.08 37.95 -12.92
CA TRP A 904 -9.12 36.61 -12.34
C TRP A 904 -7.92 35.76 -12.80
N LYS A 905 -7.64 35.73 -14.11
CA LYS A 905 -6.48 35.04 -14.68
C LYS A 905 -5.14 35.53 -14.10
N ASN A 906 -5.01 36.83 -13.85
CA ASN A 906 -3.78 37.46 -13.39
C ASN A 906 -3.69 37.60 -11.86
N CYS A 907 -4.63 37.01 -11.09
CA CYS A 907 -4.65 37.11 -9.64
C CYS A 907 -3.54 36.24 -9.00
N ASN A 908 -2.44 36.88 -8.63
CA ASN A 908 -1.28 36.25 -7.99
C ASN A 908 -1.29 36.32 -6.45
N GLU A 909 -2.41 36.69 -5.82
CA GLU A 909 -2.45 36.81 -4.36
C GLU A 909 -2.43 35.46 -3.66
N ILE A 910 -1.58 35.34 -2.63
CA ILE A 910 -1.30 34.15 -1.80
C ILE A 910 -2.57 33.57 -1.12
N LYS A 911 -3.71 34.29 -1.17
CA LYS A 911 -5.00 33.90 -0.56
C LYS A 911 -6.08 33.47 -1.56
N MET A 912 -5.85 33.56 -2.87
CA MET A 912 -6.85 33.18 -3.88
C MET A 912 -6.50 31.88 -4.60
N VAL A 913 -7.54 31.15 -5.01
CA VAL A 913 -7.38 29.82 -5.61
C VAL A 913 -7.14 29.95 -7.12
N LYS A 914 -6.20 29.14 -7.63
CA LYS A 914 -5.69 29.16 -9.01
C LYS A 914 -6.81 29.34 -10.07
N PRO A 915 -6.64 30.24 -11.06
CA PRO A 915 -7.61 30.43 -12.13
C PRO A 915 -7.54 29.30 -13.16
N THR A 916 -8.32 28.24 -12.97
CA THR A 916 -8.32 27.04 -13.82
C THR A 916 -9.51 26.95 -14.77
N ILE A 917 -9.35 26.23 -15.87
CA ILE A 917 -10.44 25.91 -16.81
C ILE A 917 -11.62 25.25 -16.09
N TYR A 918 -11.37 24.36 -15.13
CA TYR A 918 -12.43 23.78 -14.30
C TYR A 918 -13.24 24.84 -13.55
N ARG A 919 -12.57 25.79 -12.89
CA ARG A 919 -13.24 26.89 -12.17
C ARG A 919 -14.03 27.79 -13.11
N LEU A 920 -13.50 28.09 -14.29
CA LEU A 920 -14.23 28.79 -15.34
C LEU A 920 -15.48 28.01 -15.78
N MET A 921 -15.39 26.69 -15.98
CA MET A 921 -16.56 25.86 -16.30
C MET A 921 -17.61 25.82 -15.19
N VAL A 922 -17.19 25.70 -13.92
CA VAL A 922 -18.08 25.76 -12.75
C VAL A 922 -18.79 27.12 -12.71
N ALA A 923 -18.05 28.23 -12.80
CA ALA A 923 -18.62 29.58 -12.83
C ALA A 923 -19.61 29.76 -14.00
N LEU A 924 -19.26 29.32 -15.22
CA LEU A 924 -20.14 29.38 -16.39
C LEU A 924 -21.42 28.52 -16.22
N GLN A 925 -21.32 27.36 -15.59
CA GLN A 925 -22.47 26.52 -15.24
C GLN A 925 -23.36 27.21 -14.19
N HIS A 926 -22.73 27.80 -13.18
CA HIS A 926 -23.35 28.50 -12.06
C HIS A 926 -24.14 29.76 -12.48
N ILE A 927 -23.60 30.57 -13.40
CA ILE A 927 -24.30 31.72 -13.98
C ILE A 927 -25.25 31.33 -15.14
N LYS A 928 -25.38 30.03 -15.45
CA LYS A 928 -26.18 29.47 -16.55
C LYS A 928 -25.77 29.94 -17.95
N ALA A 929 -24.50 30.32 -18.14
CA ALA A 929 -23.91 30.69 -19.43
C ALA A 929 -23.66 29.46 -20.33
N ALA A 930 -24.74 28.81 -20.77
CA ALA A 930 -24.70 27.54 -21.49
C ALA A 930 -23.88 27.60 -22.81
N LYS A 931 -23.84 28.76 -23.47
CA LYS A 931 -23.03 28.99 -24.68
C LYS A 931 -21.53 28.98 -24.34
N GLY A 932 -21.11 29.73 -23.33
CA GLY A 932 -19.74 29.77 -22.83
C GLY A 932 -19.28 28.40 -22.31
N LEU A 933 -20.11 27.74 -21.50
CA LEU A 933 -19.82 26.39 -21.00
C LEU A 933 -19.62 25.37 -22.14
N SER A 934 -20.51 25.38 -23.14
CA SER A 934 -20.39 24.51 -24.32
C SER A 934 -19.16 24.81 -25.16
N PHE A 935 -18.77 26.08 -25.28
CA PHE A 935 -17.53 26.49 -25.94
C PHE A 935 -16.30 25.96 -25.20
N VAL A 936 -16.17 26.20 -23.89
CA VAL A 936 -15.02 25.75 -23.09
C VAL A 936 -14.93 24.21 -23.10
N LYS A 937 -16.06 23.50 -22.91
CA LYS A 937 -16.12 22.04 -23.04
C LYS A 937 -15.59 21.54 -24.38
N LYS A 938 -16.03 22.15 -25.49
CA LYS A 938 -15.58 21.78 -26.84
C LYS A 938 -14.08 22.07 -27.06
N THR A 939 -13.59 23.22 -26.60
CA THR A 939 -12.19 23.64 -26.76
C THR A 939 -11.22 22.70 -26.04
N TYR A 940 -11.58 22.20 -24.86
CA TYR A 940 -10.72 21.34 -24.04
C TYR A 940 -11.05 19.83 -24.12
N GLY A 941 -12.06 19.43 -24.91
CA GLY A 941 -12.42 18.03 -25.14
C GLY A 941 -13.09 17.36 -23.95
N VAL A 942 -13.96 18.07 -23.24
CA VAL A 942 -14.63 17.62 -22.00
C VAL A 942 -16.12 17.43 -22.26
N GLU A 943 -16.66 16.23 -22.00
CA GLU A 943 -18.11 15.94 -22.15
C GLU A 943 -18.99 16.56 -21.04
#